data_AF-A0ABD3EMF0-F1
#
_entry.id   AF-A0ABD3EMF0-F1
#
_cell.length_a   1.000
_cell.length_b   1.000
_cell.length_c   1.000
_cell.angle_alpha   90.00
_cell.angle_beta   90.00
_cell.angle_gamma   90.00
#
_symmetry.space_group_name_H-M   'P 1'
#
loop_
_entity.id
_entity.type
_entity.pdbx_description
1 polymer ?
#
loop_
_entity_poly.entity_id
_entity_poly.type
_entity_poly.pdbx_seq_one_letter_code
_entity_poly.pdbx_strand_id
1 'polypeptide(L)'
;MAFSWVPSIVLLCCLLCPSLFAISPTPQDPGVIVQEVHSKLNESRRKLEEYGQSCLTGNPIDDCWRCDPNWEQNRFRLADCAIGFGKKAIGGRDGRIYVVTDSSDIDAVYPTPGTLRHAVIQEEALWIIFKEDMTIQLKEELIMNSFKTLDGRGANVEITGAGITIQDVSNIIIHGLTIHDTVPTGNAMVRSSPSHYGWRTMADGDAVSIFGGSNVWVDHCTLYHCADGLVDAVMGSTAITISNNYFSHHDEVMLLGHSDSHYQDKNMQVTIAFNHFGEELNQRMPRCRHGYFHVVNNDYTHWRIYAIGGSANPTIFSQGNRFTALDSLDDKEVTKRMNSQGNDWKSWNWRSEGDLMINGAYFTPSGSRSSSTYSKASSLGARPPSLVPILTNHAGALNCKSTSSHANITANINSIPMLNGSNFKLWRENLLIVLGVMDLDLAIRTDSPSPLTADSTSNEMRDMERWERSNRMCIMIMKKAIPEAFRGTISENITKAKDFLADIEKRFVKNEKSEIGTLLTNLISMKYTGHGNVREYIMEMSHLASKLRALKLGLSEDLLVHLVLISLPAQFNQFKVSYNCQKETWSLNELISHCVQEEERKKHDKTYSAHLASTSKGKGIKRKSAVAAITAPPKKHDKDPSESDNKGCFFCGAEGHIKKHCSNYHAWRAKKGHPPLSKAK
;
A
#
# COMPACT_ATOMS: atom_id res chain seq x y z
N MET A 1 55.19 -36.14 47.32
CA MET A 1 56.21 -36.03 46.25
C MET A 1 55.59 -36.68 45.02
N ALA A 2 55.29 -35.96 43.93
CA ALA A 2 56.17 -35.20 43.05
C ALA A 2 57.00 -36.12 42.14
N PHE A 3 56.78 -36.01 40.81
CA PHE A 3 57.68 -36.22 39.65
C PHE A 3 58.67 -37.41 39.69
N SER A 4 58.95 -38.22 38.64
CA SER A 4 58.90 -38.11 37.17
C SER A 4 59.50 -39.45 36.61
N TRP A 5 59.33 -39.92 35.38
CA TRP A 5 60.03 -39.52 34.12
C TRP A 5 59.47 -40.30 32.89
N VAL A 6 59.80 -39.82 31.70
CA VAL A 6 59.43 -40.21 30.30
C VAL A 6 60.71 -40.77 29.61
N PRO A 7 60.77 -41.36 28.36
CA PRO A 7 59.79 -41.73 27.31
C PRO A 7 59.78 -43.24 26.92
N SER A 8 58.82 -43.76 26.13
CA SER A 8 58.93 -43.96 24.66
C SER A 8 57.87 -44.97 24.17
N ILE A 9 57.51 -45.22 22.89
CA ILE A 9 57.51 -44.55 21.55
C ILE A 9 56.56 -45.41 20.66
N VAL A 10 55.73 -44.82 19.76
CA VAL A 10 55.38 -45.27 18.37
C VAL A 10 54.20 -44.43 17.81
N LEU A 11 54.24 -44.14 16.50
CA LEU A 11 53.28 -43.35 15.70
C LEU A 11 52.46 -44.31 14.77
N LEU A 12 51.38 -43.96 14.07
CA LEU A 12 50.76 -42.67 13.67
C LEU A 12 49.25 -42.86 13.39
N CYS A 13 48.40 -41.83 13.58
CA CYS A 13 47.39 -41.30 12.61
C CYS A 13 46.23 -40.52 13.25
N CYS A 14 45.48 -39.79 12.41
CA CYS A 14 44.30 -38.96 12.72
C CYS A 14 44.57 -37.62 13.45
N LEU A 15 45.28 -36.72 12.76
CA LEU A 15 45.14 -35.27 12.94
C LEU A 15 44.20 -34.70 11.87
N LEU A 16 43.66 -33.51 12.14
CA LEU A 16 42.94 -32.60 11.23
C LEU A 16 41.49 -32.97 10.85
N CYS A 17 40.56 -32.69 11.77
CA CYS A 17 39.26 -32.17 11.38
C CYS A 17 39.26 -30.65 11.67
N PRO A 18 39.18 -29.76 10.66
CA PRO A 18 39.18 -28.33 10.91
C PRO A 18 37.83 -27.92 11.52
N SER A 19 37.85 -27.47 12.78
CA SER A 19 36.70 -26.80 13.38
C SER A 19 36.43 -25.51 12.61
N LEU A 20 35.41 -25.54 11.75
CA LEU A 20 34.89 -24.37 11.05
C LEU A 20 34.32 -23.41 12.09
N PHE A 21 35.15 -22.48 12.58
CA PHE A 21 34.67 -21.28 13.23
C PHE A 21 33.81 -20.53 12.21
N ALA A 22 32.51 -20.41 12.50
CA ALA A 22 31.62 -19.54 11.73
C ALA A 22 32.12 -18.09 11.90
N ILE A 23 32.87 -17.60 10.91
CA ILE A 23 33.31 -16.21 10.86
C ILE A 23 32.06 -15.38 10.63
N SER A 24 31.56 -14.73 11.69
CA SER A 24 30.47 -13.76 11.57
C SER A 24 30.83 -12.73 10.49
N PRO A 25 29.90 -12.34 9.61
CA PRO A 25 30.19 -11.36 8.56
C PRO A 25 30.78 -10.09 9.18
N THR A 26 31.92 -9.64 8.66
CA THR A 26 32.48 -8.36 9.10
C THR A 26 31.48 -7.24 8.78
N PRO A 27 31.16 -6.34 9.73
CA PRO A 27 30.26 -5.22 9.46
C PRO A 27 30.72 -4.44 8.23
N GLN A 28 29.81 -4.27 7.28
CA GLN A 28 30.08 -3.57 6.03
C GLN A 28 30.29 -2.08 6.34
N ASP A 29 31.27 -1.42 5.73
CA ASP A 29 31.46 0.03 5.92
C ASP A 29 30.20 0.77 5.42
N PRO A 30 29.44 1.45 6.31
CA PRO A 30 28.25 2.19 5.92
C PRO A 30 28.55 3.25 4.86
N GLY A 31 29.76 3.81 4.81
CA GLY A 31 30.17 4.74 3.74
C GLY A 31 30.17 4.10 2.36
N VAL A 32 30.66 2.86 2.24
CA VAL A 32 30.86 2.19 0.95
C VAL A 32 29.55 1.64 0.37
N ILE A 33 28.71 0.98 1.19
CA ILE A 33 27.46 0.40 0.65
C ILE A 33 26.55 1.48 0.13
N VAL A 34 26.54 2.60 0.84
CA VAL A 34 25.74 3.77 0.51
C VAL A 34 26.29 4.41 -0.78
N GLN A 35 27.62 4.52 -0.98
CA GLN A 35 28.22 4.99 -2.25
C GLN A 35 27.83 4.14 -3.46
N GLU A 36 27.74 2.82 -3.28
CA GLU A 36 27.40 1.91 -4.37
C GLU A 36 25.92 2.01 -4.81
N VAL A 37 25.00 2.30 -3.88
CA VAL A 37 23.60 2.56 -4.25
C VAL A 37 23.47 3.86 -5.06
N HIS A 38 24.34 4.86 -4.85
CA HIS A 38 24.42 6.03 -5.74
C HIS A 38 24.68 5.63 -7.20
N SER A 39 25.61 4.70 -7.42
CA SER A 39 25.96 4.21 -8.76
C SER A 39 24.76 3.55 -9.44
N LYS A 40 24.09 2.61 -8.76
CA LYS A 40 22.88 1.96 -9.28
C LYS A 40 21.75 2.97 -9.58
N LEU A 41 21.53 3.96 -8.69
CA LEU A 41 20.55 5.04 -8.91
C LEU A 41 20.85 5.90 -10.16
N ASN A 42 22.12 6.24 -10.37
CA ASN A 42 22.55 7.01 -11.55
C ASN A 42 22.50 6.18 -12.84
N GLU A 43 22.75 4.86 -12.77
CA GLU A 43 22.56 3.95 -13.91
C GLU A 43 21.08 3.84 -14.30
N SER A 44 20.16 3.72 -13.35
CA SER A 44 18.71 3.77 -13.64
C SER A 44 18.31 5.11 -14.25
N ARG A 45 18.92 6.23 -13.81
CA ARG A 45 18.73 7.55 -14.44
C ARG A 45 19.24 7.58 -15.89
N ARG A 46 20.42 7.02 -16.17
CA ARG A 46 20.93 6.98 -17.56
C ARG A 46 20.04 6.12 -18.46
N LYS A 47 19.54 4.99 -17.95
CA LYS A 47 18.57 4.14 -18.66
C LYS A 47 17.22 4.84 -18.89
N LEU A 48 16.75 5.64 -17.94
CA LEU A 48 15.58 6.54 -18.08
C LEU A 48 15.73 7.54 -19.23
N GLU A 49 16.94 8.07 -19.43
CA GLU A 49 17.25 9.04 -20.50
C GLU A 49 17.53 8.34 -21.86
N GLU A 50 17.90 7.05 -21.87
CA GLU A 50 18.34 6.28 -23.05
C GLU A 50 17.24 5.40 -23.71
N TYR A 51 16.25 4.88 -22.95
CA TYR A 51 15.30 3.85 -23.45
C TYR A 51 13.83 4.30 -23.64
N GLY A 52 13.44 5.49 -23.19
CA GLY A 52 12.03 5.94 -23.24
C GLY A 52 11.18 5.51 -22.04
N GLN A 53 10.15 6.30 -21.73
CA GLN A 53 9.63 6.47 -20.37
C GLN A 53 8.42 5.59 -19.95
N SER A 54 8.05 4.52 -20.66
CA SER A 54 6.77 3.84 -20.39
C SER A 54 6.72 2.94 -19.15
N CYS A 55 7.86 2.43 -18.65
CA CYS A 55 7.89 1.45 -17.55
C CYS A 55 8.60 1.91 -16.26
N LEU A 56 9.58 2.82 -16.38
CA LEU A 56 10.49 3.15 -15.28
C LEU A 56 9.80 4.05 -14.24
N THR A 57 9.86 3.63 -12.98
CA THR A 57 9.18 4.24 -11.82
C THR A 57 10.06 5.24 -11.05
N GLY A 58 11.38 5.15 -11.22
CA GLY A 58 12.37 5.87 -10.41
C GLY A 58 12.82 5.10 -9.17
N ASN A 59 12.16 3.98 -8.82
CA ASN A 59 12.58 3.05 -7.78
C ASN A 59 13.68 2.14 -8.35
N PRO A 60 14.93 2.22 -7.84
CA PRO A 60 16.07 1.51 -8.44
C PRO A 60 15.97 -0.01 -8.34
N ILE A 61 15.18 -0.56 -7.41
CA ILE A 61 15.01 -2.00 -7.24
C ILE A 61 14.12 -2.52 -8.37
N ASP A 62 12.90 -1.97 -8.48
CA ASP A 62 11.95 -2.29 -9.54
C ASP A 62 12.54 -2.02 -10.93
N ASP A 63 13.07 -0.83 -11.16
CA ASP A 63 13.62 -0.39 -12.45
C ASP A 63 14.75 -1.31 -12.97
N CYS A 64 15.39 -2.08 -12.08
CA CYS A 64 16.47 -3.01 -12.42
C CYS A 64 15.97 -4.32 -13.08
N TRP A 65 14.79 -4.82 -12.71
CA TRP A 65 14.25 -6.11 -13.21
C TRP A 65 12.84 -6.03 -13.81
N ARG A 66 11.96 -5.17 -13.28
CA ARG A 66 10.52 -5.17 -13.57
C ARG A 66 10.17 -4.71 -14.97
N CYS A 67 11.06 -3.93 -15.60
CA CYS A 67 10.96 -3.53 -17.00
C CYS A 67 11.54 -4.55 -18.00
N ASP A 68 11.91 -5.75 -17.55
CA ASP A 68 12.18 -6.88 -18.44
C ASP A 68 10.85 -7.56 -18.83
N PRO A 69 10.37 -7.44 -20.08
CA PRO A 69 9.13 -8.10 -20.51
C PRO A 69 9.24 -9.64 -20.48
N ASN A 70 10.47 -10.17 -20.40
CA ASN A 70 10.77 -11.60 -20.28
C ASN A 70 11.25 -11.96 -18.86
N TRP A 71 10.82 -11.22 -17.82
CA TRP A 71 11.19 -11.49 -16.43
C TRP A 71 10.91 -12.94 -16.00
N GLU A 72 9.93 -13.61 -16.62
CA GLU A 72 9.59 -15.01 -16.35
C GLU A 72 10.68 -15.99 -16.82
N GLN A 73 11.35 -15.69 -17.93
CA GLN A 73 12.52 -16.41 -18.42
C GLN A 73 13.79 -15.97 -17.70
N ASN A 74 13.84 -14.70 -17.27
CA ASN A 74 14.98 -14.06 -16.60
C ASN A 74 14.81 -13.95 -15.08
N ARG A 75 14.06 -14.85 -14.43
CA ARG A 75 13.66 -14.73 -13.00
C ARG A 75 14.81 -14.39 -12.05
N PHE A 76 15.96 -15.03 -12.28
CA PHE A 76 17.17 -14.94 -11.45
C PHE A 76 17.78 -13.53 -11.42
N ARG A 77 17.52 -12.70 -12.44
CA ARG A 77 17.97 -11.29 -12.52
C ARG A 77 17.55 -10.46 -11.31
N LEU A 78 16.44 -10.81 -10.66
CA LEU A 78 15.99 -10.16 -9.43
C LEU A 78 17.10 -10.10 -8.37
N ALA A 79 17.88 -11.17 -8.19
CA ALA A 79 18.91 -11.25 -7.16
C ALA A 79 20.05 -10.23 -7.32
N ASP A 80 20.28 -9.71 -8.53
CA ASP A 80 21.29 -8.69 -8.79
C ASP A 80 20.76 -7.25 -8.53
N CYS A 81 19.45 -7.10 -8.30
CA CYS A 81 18.77 -5.82 -8.13
C CYS A 81 18.68 -5.32 -6.68
N ALA A 82 19.04 -6.17 -5.71
CA ALA A 82 19.12 -5.78 -4.31
C ALA A 82 20.06 -4.58 -4.07
N ILE A 83 19.72 -3.77 -3.07
CA ILE A 83 20.46 -2.58 -2.61
C ILE A 83 20.67 -2.61 -1.10
N GLY A 84 21.40 -1.65 -0.54
CA GLY A 84 21.61 -1.53 0.91
C GLY A 84 22.52 -2.62 1.47
N PHE A 85 22.36 -2.92 2.77
CA PHE A 85 23.20 -3.91 3.45
C PHE A 85 22.92 -5.36 3.00
N GLY A 86 21.67 -5.68 2.63
CA GLY A 86 21.25 -6.97 2.09
C GLY A 86 21.58 -7.19 0.61
N LYS A 87 22.26 -6.27 -0.09
CA LYS A 87 22.57 -6.36 -1.53
C LYS A 87 23.34 -7.62 -1.97
N LYS A 88 23.93 -8.36 -1.03
CA LYS A 88 24.67 -9.61 -1.26
C LYS A 88 23.80 -10.87 -1.11
N ALA A 89 22.52 -10.72 -0.78
CA ALA A 89 21.56 -11.81 -0.72
C ALA A 89 21.30 -12.38 -2.12
N ILE A 90 22.10 -13.36 -2.55
CA ILE A 90 21.92 -13.99 -3.87
C ILE A 90 20.77 -15.02 -3.90
N GLY A 91 20.20 -15.37 -2.74
CA GLY A 91 19.14 -16.37 -2.63
C GLY A 91 19.55 -17.69 -3.26
N GLY A 92 18.64 -18.27 -4.05
CA GLY A 92 18.87 -19.46 -4.87
C GLY A 92 19.30 -19.19 -6.32
N ARG A 93 19.84 -18.01 -6.66
CA ARG A 93 20.15 -17.58 -8.05
C ARG A 93 20.97 -18.58 -8.84
N ASP A 94 21.96 -19.19 -8.20
CA ASP A 94 22.90 -20.12 -8.84
C ASP A 94 22.42 -21.59 -8.75
N GLY A 95 21.14 -21.78 -8.38
CA GLY A 95 20.47 -23.06 -8.22
C GLY A 95 19.51 -23.41 -9.35
N ARG A 96 18.83 -24.55 -9.22
CA ARG A 96 17.73 -24.95 -10.12
C ARG A 96 16.40 -24.33 -9.67
N ILE A 97 15.48 -24.17 -10.61
CA ILE A 97 14.08 -23.84 -10.27
C ILE A 97 13.44 -25.05 -9.59
N TYR A 98 12.77 -24.81 -8.47
CA TYR A 98 11.84 -25.73 -7.84
C TYR A 98 10.43 -25.18 -8.01
N VAL A 99 9.48 -25.99 -8.46
CA VAL A 99 8.07 -25.58 -8.60
C VAL A 99 7.27 -26.22 -7.48
N VAL A 100 6.68 -25.39 -6.62
CA VAL A 100 5.66 -25.82 -5.65
C VAL A 100 4.38 -26.13 -6.43
N THR A 101 3.91 -27.35 -6.30
CA THR A 101 2.72 -27.90 -6.99
C THR A 101 1.65 -28.38 -6.01
N ASP A 102 1.97 -28.40 -4.72
CA ASP A 102 1.11 -28.85 -3.62
C ASP A 102 1.19 -27.80 -2.50
N SER A 103 0.04 -27.20 -2.15
CA SER A 103 -0.06 -26.19 -1.10
C SER A 103 -0.23 -26.79 0.31
N SER A 104 -0.26 -28.11 0.44
CA SER A 104 -0.45 -28.78 1.72
C SER A 104 0.83 -28.81 2.57
N ASP A 105 0.64 -28.71 3.88
CA ASP A 105 1.70 -28.85 4.88
C ASP A 105 1.31 -29.93 5.90
N ILE A 106 1.15 -31.17 5.44
CA ILE A 106 0.54 -32.24 6.24
C ILE A 106 1.45 -32.72 7.37
N ASP A 107 2.77 -32.79 7.13
CA ASP A 107 3.76 -33.33 8.07
C ASP A 107 5.01 -32.44 8.10
N ALA A 108 5.27 -31.82 9.25
CA ALA A 108 6.41 -30.94 9.47
C ALA A 108 7.76 -31.68 9.55
N VAL A 109 7.74 -33.01 9.73
CA VAL A 109 8.92 -33.90 9.78
C VAL A 109 9.17 -34.58 8.44
N TYR A 110 8.13 -34.96 7.70
CA TYR A 110 8.26 -35.68 6.43
C TYR A 110 7.50 -34.99 5.28
N PRO A 111 7.94 -33.77 4.88
CA PRO A 111 7.25 -33.00 3.85
C PRO A 111 7.35 -33.69 2.47
N THR A 112 6.22 -33.74 1.76
CA THR A 112 6.13 -34.41 0.45
C THR A 112 6.82 -33.59 -0.66
N PRO A 113 7.58 -34.20 -1.59
CA PRO A 113 8.07 -33.51 -2.78
C PRO A 113 6.92 -32.86 -3.57
N GLY A 114 7.08 -31.59 -3.94
CA GLY A 114 6.04 -30.73 -4.51
C GLY A 114 5.52 -29.67 -3.54
N THR A 115 5.73 -29.86 -2.22
CA THR A 115 5.35 -28.88 -1.19
C THR A 115 6.41 -27.80 -0.95
N LEU A 116 5.98 -26.65 -0.42
CA LEU A 116 6.90 -25.57 -0.01
C LEU A 116 7.86 -26.02 1.09
N ARG A 117 7.39 -26.76 2.11
CA ARG A 117 8.26 -27.25 3.19
C ARG A 117 9.34 -28.19 2.68
N HIS A 118 9.04 -29.06 1.72
CA HIS A 118 10.08 -29.88 1.08
C HIS A 118 11.10 -29.00 0.35
N ALA A 119 10.66 -27.96 -0.36
CA ALA A 119 11.55 -27.10 -1.14
C ALA A 119 12.57 -26.34 -0.27
N VAL A 120 12.12 -25.70 0.82
CA VAL A 120 12.99 -24.78 1.59
C VAL A 120 14.09 -25.46 2.40
N ILE A 121 13.91 -26.74 2.78
CA ILE A 121 14.88 -27.46 3.61
C ILE A 121 16.07 -28.03 2.82
N GLN A 122 15.96 -28.14 1.48
CA GLN A 122 16.97 -28.82 0.66
C GLN A 122 18.38 -28.23 0.82
N GLU A 123 19.41 -29.05 0.62
CA GLU A 123 20.81 -28.62 0.78
C GLU A 123 21.30 -27.82 -0.43
N GLU A 124 20.83 -28.10 -1.65
CA GLU A 124 21.21 -27.32 -2.82
C GLU A 124 20.57 -25.93 -2.85
N ALA A 125 21.18 -25.00 -3.59
CA ALA A 125 20.57 -23.72 -3.90
C ALA A 125 19.29 -23.93 -4.72
N LEU A 126 18.18 -23.28 -4.34
CA LEU A 126 16.89 -23.41 -5.04
C LEU A 126 16.19 -22.07 -5.21
N TRP A 127 15.73 -21.82 -6.44
CA TRP A 127 14.80 -20.76 -6.76
C TRP A 127 13.37 -21.32 -6.78
N ILE A 128 12.62 -21.07 -5.72
CA ILE A 128 11.33 -21.70 -5.46
C ILE A 128 10.22 -20.80 -6.02
N ILE A 129 9.50 -21.31 -7.01
CA ILE A 129 8.33 -20.66 -7.62
C ILE A 129 7.08 -21.49 -7.37
N PHE A 130 5.92 -20.90 -7.66
CA PHE A 130 4.61 -21.52 -7.42
C PHE A 130 3.89 -21.76 -8.75
N LYS A 131 3.30 -22.94 -8.92
CA LYS A 131 2.66 -23.37 -10.18
C LYS A 131 1.42 -22.56 -10.55
N GLU A 132 0.67 -22.14 -9.54
CA GLU A 132 -0.61 -21.43 -9.65
C GLU A 132 -0.86 -20.66 -8.34
N ASP A 133 -1.95 -19.90 -8.26
CA ASP A 133 -2.36 -19.22 -7.03
C ASP A 133 -2.53 -20.24 -5.89
N MET A 134 -1.96 -19.98 -4.71
CA MET A 134 -1.94 -20.91 -3.58
C MET A 134 -2.03 -20.19 -2.24
N THR A 135 -2.97 -20.61 -1.40
CA THR A 135 -2.94 -20.36 0.05
C THR A 135 -2.31 -21.59 0.72
N ILE A 136 -1.15 -21.39 1.36
CA ILE A 136 -0.39 -22.43 2.06
C ILE A 136 -0.58 -22.19 3.56
N GLN A 137 -1.37 -23.05 4.19
CA GLN A 137 -1.56 -23.03 5.64
C GLN A 137 -0.51 -23.93 6.29
N LEU A 138 0.52 -23.30 6.86
CA LEU A 138 1.59 -23.98 7.57
C LEU A 138 1.09 -24.47 8.93
N LYS A 139 1.47 -25.70 9.32
CA LYS A 139 1.14 -26.26 10.64
C LYS A 139 2.12 -25.83 11.73
N GLU A 140 3.37 -25.66 11.34
CA GLU A 140 4.50 -25.31 12.20
C GLU A 140 5.37 -24.30 11.44
N GLU A 141 6.27 -23.61 12.14
CA GLU A 141 7.21 -22.66 11.53
C GLU A 141 7.95 -23.26 10.30
N LEU A 142 8.08 -22.47 9.24
CA LEU A 142 8.76 -22.87 8.00
C LEU A 142 10.26 -22.56 8.11
N ILE A 143 11.02 -23.48 8.72
CA ILE A 143 12.47 -23.38 8.85
C ILE A 143 13.12 -23.56 7.47
N MET A 144 13.88 -22.57 7.02
CA MET A 144 14.57 -22.57 5.73
C MET A 144 16.07 -22.90 5.86
N ASN A 145 16.62 -23.58 4.85
CA ASN A 145 18.07 -23.75 4.69
C ASN A 145 18.68 -22.56 3.91
N SER A 146 20.01 -22.43 3.87
CA SER A 146 20.72 -21.38 3.12
C SER A 146 20.48 -21.45 1.60
N PHE A 147 20.76 -20.36 0.88
CA PHE A 147 20.68 -20.25 -0.59
C PHE A 147 19.28 -20.57 -1.17
N LYS A 148 18.26 -19.89 -0.65
CA LYS A 148 16.87 -20.06 -1.08
C LYS A 148 16.30 -18.74 -1.55
N THR A 149 15.59 -18.77 -2.67
CA THR A 149 14.66 -17.70 -3.06
C THR A 149 13.24 -18.23 -2.99
N LEU A 150 12.34 -17.55 -2.29
CA LEU A 150 10.90 -17.67 -2.50
C LEU A 150 10.49 -16.57 -3.48
N ASP A 151 9.95 -16.95 -4.64
CA ASP A 151 9.57 -16.02 -5.71
C ASP A 151 8.09 -16.25 -6.08
N GLY A 152 7.22 -15.42 -5.50
CA GLY A 152 5.78 -15.42 -5.76
C GLY A 152 5.39 -14.97 -7.17
N ARG A 153 6.28 -14.34 -7.95
CA ARG A 153 5.90 -13.76 -9.25
C ARG A 153 5.35 -14.84 -10.20
N GLY A 154 4.16 -14.60 -10.74
CA GLY A 154 3.41 -15.56 -11.58
C GLY A 154 2.14 -16.07 -10.91
N ALA A 155 2.07 -16.02 -9.58
CA ALA A 155 0.96 -16.53 -8.78
C ALA A 155 0.61 -15.56 -7.63
N ASN A 156 -0.63 -15.61 -7.16
CA ASN A 156 -0.99 -15.04 -5.86
C ASN A 156 -0.68 -16.08 -4.78
N VAL A 157 0.31 -15.80 -3.92
CA VAL A 157 0.78 -16.76 -2.92
C VAL A 157 0.58 -16.20 -1.51
N GLU A 158 -0.24 -16.89 -0.73
CA GLU A 158 -0.59 -16.55 0.64
C GLU A 158 0.01 -17.58 1.60
N ILE A 159 0.72 -17.14 2.64
CA ILE A 159 1.24 -17.97 3.72
C ILE A 159 0.47 -17.64 5.00
N THR A 160 -0.11 -18.66 5.64
CA THR A 160 -0.94 -18.51 6.85
C THR A 160 -0.64 -19.59 7.89
N GLY A 161 -1.16 -19.43 9.12
CA GLY A 161 -1.03 -20.43 10.18
C GLY A 161 0.28 -20.32 10.96
N ALA A 162 1.43 -20.34 10.29
CA ALA A 162 2.74 -20.18 10.93
C ALA A 162 3.68 -19.27 10.11
N GLY A 163 4.74 -18.77 10.76
CA GLY A 163 5.73 -17.89 10.15
C GLY A 163 6.85 -18.59 9.38
N ILE A 164 7.64 -17.80 8.66
CA ILE A 164 8.89 -18.21 8.02
C ILE A 164 10.06 -17.98 8.97
N THR A 165 10.87 -19.02 9.22
CA THR A 165 12.03 -18.95 10.13
C THR A 165 13.35 -19.07 9.36
N ILE A 166 14.14 -17.99 9.38
CA ILE A 166 15.51 -17.92 8.88
C ILE A 166 16.45 -18.01 10.09
N GLN A 167 16.84 -19.23 10.48
CA GLN A 167 17.69 -19.48 11.64
C GLN A 167 19.09 -19.95 11.24
N ASP A 168 20.12 -19.21 11.66
CA ASP A 168 21.55 -19.54 11.55
C ASP A 168 22.02 -19.86 10.10
N VAL A 169 21.30 -19.31 9.11
CA VAL A 169 21.50 -19.51 7.66
C VAL A 169 21.76 -18.20 6.92
N SER A 170 22.18 -18.28 5.66
CA SER A 170 22.52 -17.11 4.85
C SER A 170 22.04 -17.18 3.41
N ASN A 171 22.05 -16.04 2.73
CA ASN A 171 21.67 -15.89 1.32
C ASN A 171 20.22 -16.31 1.08
N ILE A 172 19.29 -15.55 1.66
CA ILE A 172 17.85 -15.79 1.52
C ILE A 172 17.20 -14.58 0.84
N ILE A 173 16.34 -14.85 -0.14
CA ILE A 173 15.42 -13.87 -0.72
C ILE A 173 13.99 -14.36 -0.46
N ILE A 174 13.15 -13.51 0.13
CA ILE A 174 11.70 -13.71 0.20
C ILE A 174 11.08 -12.59 -0.65
N HIS A 175 10.43 -12.96 -1.75
CA HIS A 175 9.91 -12.00 -2.72
C HIS A 175 8.49 -12.32 -3.19
N GLY A 176 7.61 -11.31 -3.18
CA GLY A 176 6.29 -11.41 -3.83
C GLY A 176 5.22 -12.22 -3.08
N LEU A 177 5.37 -12.42 -1.77
CA LEU A 177 4.43 -13.22 -0.95
C LEU A 177 3.49 -12.35 -0.11
N THR A 178 2.25 -12.80 0.09
CA THR A 178 1.36 -12.30 1.15
C THR A 178 1.53 -13.22 2.37
N ILE A 179 1.79 -12.67 3.56
CA ILE A 179 1.96 -13.45 4.80
C ILE A 179 1.08 -12.83 5.89
N HIS A 180 0.12 -13.58 6.41
CA HIS A 180 -0.89 -13.08 7.33
C HIS A 180 -1.54 -14.19 8.15
N ASP A 181 -2.30 -13.83 9.19
CA ASP A 181 -3.04 -14.77 10.05
C ASP A 181 -2.13 -15.92 10.57
N THR A 182 -0.88 -15.59 10.88
CA THR A 182 0.05 -16.48 11.58
C THR A 182 -0.33 -16.53 13.06
N VAL A 183 -0.25 -17.72 13.65
CA VAL A 183 -0.54 -17.95 15.07
C VAL A 183 0.68 -18.58 15.75
N PRO A 184 0.75 -18.57 17.10
CA PRO A 184 1.80 -19.28 17.81
C PRO A 184 1.70 -20.79 17.54
N THR A 185 2.77 -21.37 16.98
CA THR A 185 2.90 -22.82 16.70
C THR A 185 4.13 -23.39 17.42
N GLY A 186 4.22 -24.71 17.56
CA GLY A 186 5.36 -25.37 18.20
C GLY A 186 4.96 -26.43 19.23
N ASN A 187 5.94 -26.85 20.04
CA ASN A 187 5.90 -28.11 20.81
C ASN A 187 5.73 -29.33 19.88
N ALA A 188 6.45 -29.29 18.77
CA ALA A 188 6.40 -30.27 17.70
C ALA A 188 7.81 -30.62 17.21
N MET A 189 7.94 -31.75 16.51
CA MET A 189 9.14 -32.05 15.74
C MET A 189 9.04 -31.36 14.38
N VAL A 190 10.06 -30.59 13.99
CA VAL A 190 10.11 -29.87 12.71
C VAL A 190 11.41 -30.20 11.99
N ARG A 191 11.34 -30.48 10.69
CA ARG A 191 12.49 -30.71 9.83
C ARG A 191 13.10 -29.39 9.36
N SER A 192 14.43 -29.29 9.46
CA SER A 192 15.21 -28.12 9.00
C SER A 192 16.17 -28.44 7.84
N SER A 193 16.50 -29.71 7.62
CA SER A 193 17.27 -30.19 6.45
C SER A 193 16.85 -31.62 6.07
N PRO A 194 17.29 -32.18 4.93
CA PRO A 194 17.03 -33.58 4.57
C PRO A 194 17.62 -34.56 5.61
N SER A 195 18.70 -34.15 6.27
CA SER A 195 19.45 -34.90 7.27
C SER A 195 19.02 -34.62 8.73
N HIS A 196 18.35 -33.50 9.03
CA HIS A 196 18.06 -33.05 10.40
C HIS A 196 16.60 -32.61 10.63
N TYR A 197 16.02 -33.08 11.73
CA TYR A 197 14.77 -32.61 12.31
C TYR A 197 14.90 -32.59 13.84
N GLY A 198 14.26 -31.63 14.51
CA GLY A 198 14.44 -31.40 15.94
C GLY A 198 13.15 -30.93 16.62
N TRP A 199 13.13 -31.00 17.96
CA TRP A 199 12.02 -30.47 18.75
C TRP A 199 12.06 -28.95 18.76
N ARG A 200 10.93 -28.32 18.42
CA ARG A 200 10.72 -26.88 18.48
C ARG A 200 9.78 -26.54 19.63
N THR A 201 10.18 -25.57 20.44
CA THR A 201 9.31 -24.95 21.45
C THR A 201 8.26 -24.06 20.76
N MET A 202 7.38 -23.40 21.52
CA MET A 202 6.51 -22.36 20.96
C MET A 202 7.34 -21.28 20.26
N ALA A 203 6.97 -20.97 19.02
CA ALA A 203 7.27 -19.73 18.34
C ALA A 203 6.13 -18.73 18.57
N ASP A 204 6.45 -17.44 18.60
CA ASP A 204 5.49 -16.38 18.97
C ASP A 204 4.47 -16.08 17.86
N GLY A 205 4.77 -16.48 16.62
CA GLY A 205 3.85 -16.37 15.48
C GLY A 205 4.08 -15.14 14.61
N ASP A 206 5.34 -14.73 14.42
CA ASP A 206 5.71 -13.69 13.46
C ASP A 206 5.38 -14.10 12.01
N ALA A 207 5.38 -13.14 11.08
CA ALA A 207 5.35 -13.45 9.64
C ALA A 207 6.72 -13.96 9.13
N VAL A 208 7.82 -13.26 9.48
CA VAL A 208 9.20 -13.60 9.13
C VAL A 208 10.14 -13.35 10.30
N SER A 209 10.70 -14.42 10.87
CA SER A 209 11.69 -14.35 11.97
C SER A 209 13.10 -14.64 11.45
N ILE A 210 14.05 -13.74 11.69
CA ILE A 210 15.46 -13.83 11.28
C ILE A 210 16.34 -13.91 12.53
N PHE A 211 16.94 -15.08 12.76
CA PHE A 211 17.72 -15.40 13.96
C PHE A 211 19.14 -15.80 13.54
N GLY A 212 20.16 -15.03 13.90
CA GLY A 212 21.54 -15.25 13.41
C GLY A 212 21.72 -15.17 11.88
N GLY A 213 20.71 -14.70 11.15
CA GLY A 213 20.67 -14.74 9.68
C GLY A 213 21.54 -13.68 9.03
N SER A 214 22.12 -13.98 7.86
CA SER A 214 22.92 -13.00 7.12
C SER A 214 22.77 -13.00 5.60
N ASN A 215 22.88 -11.81 4.98
CA ASN A 215 22.58 -11.61 3.56
C ASN A 215 21.14 -12.05 3.26
N VAL A 216 20.18 -11.34 3.86
CA VAL A 216 18.74 -11.59 3.74
C VAL A 216 18.06 -10.41 3.07
N TRP A 217 17.14 -10.69 2.15
CA TRP A 217 16.33 -9.69 1.47
C TRP A 217 14.85 -10.06 1.52
N VAL A 218 14.03 -9.19 2.10
CA VAL A 218 12.57 -9.31 2.14
C VAL A 218 11.99 -8.20 1.26
N ASP A 219 11.39 -8.58 0.14
CA ASP A 219 11.07 -7.66 -0.96
C ASP A 219 9.66 -7.87 -1.52
N HIS A 220 8.89 -6.82 -1.77
CA HIS A 220 7.54 -6.97 -2.34
C HIS A 220 6.65 -7.99 -1.60
N CYS A 221 6.73 -8.05 -0.28
CA CYS A 221 5.82 -8.83 0.54
C CYS A 221 4.68 -7.96 1.10
N THR A 222 3.49 -8.55 1.21
CA THR A 222 2.34 -7.95 1.90
C THR A 222 2.19 -8.64 3.25
N LEU A 223 2.29 -7.90 4.36
CA LEU A 223 2.28 -8.48 5.71
C LEU A 223 1.28 -7.75 6.63
N TYR A 224 0.41 -8.52 7.30
CA TYR A 224 -0.65 -8.00 8.19
C TYR A 224 -1.23 -9.09 9.12
N HIS A 225 -1.93 -8.72 10.19
CA HIS A 225 -2.65 -9.64 11.10
C HIS A 225 -1.84 -10.88 11.58
N CYS A 226 -0.59 -10.70 11.99
CA CYS A 226 0.18 -11.77 12.64
C CYS A 226 -0.06 -11.79 14.16
N ALA A 227 0.35 -12.85 14.85
CA ALA A 227 0.15 -12.97 16.29
C ALA A 227 1.11 -12.11 17.14
N ASP A 228 2.37 -11.94 16.70
CA ASP A 228 3.37 -11.08 17.36
C ASP A 228 4.02 -10.08 16.38
N GLY A 229 5.18 -10.38 15.77
CA GLY A 229 5.84 -9.51 14.79
C GLY A 229 5.36 -9.66 13.34
N LEU A 230 5.71 -8.72 12.45
CA LEU A 230 5.68 -8.97 11.00
C LEU A 230 7.06 -9.36 10.47
N VAL A 231 8.09 -8.57 10.77
CA VAL A 231 9.48 -8.90 10.39
C VAL A 231 10.43 -8.63 11.56
N ASP A 232 10.93 -9.69 12.16
CA ASP A 232 11.81 -9.60 13.32
C ASP A 232 13.23 -10.10 12.97
N ALA A 233 14.25 -9.36 13.39
CA ALA A 233 15.66 -9.71 13.15
C ALA A 233 16.46 -9.58 14.44
N VAL A 234 17.08 -10.68 14.89
CA VAL A 234 17.64 -10.81 16.25
C VAL A 234 18.94 -11.64 16.26
N MET A 235 19.62 -11.68 17.41
CA MET A 235 20.71 -12.63 17.69
C MET A 235 21.91 -12.50 16.74
N GLY A 236 22.37 -11.27 16.51
CA GLY A 236 23.51 -10.97 15.64
C GLY A 236 23.20 -11.01 14.14
N SER A 237 21.92 -11.13 13.75
CA SER A 237 21.51 -11.04 12.34
C SER A 237 21.98 -9.72 11.70
N THR A 238 22.47 -9.77 10.46
CA THR A 238 23.07 -8.61 9.79
C THR A 238 23.09 -8.73 8.28
N ALA A 239 23.47 -7.67 7.57
CA ALA A 239 23.40 -7.59 6.11
C ALA A 239 21.99 -7.88 5.58
N ILE A 240 21.01 -7.08 6.05
CA ILE A 240 19.59 -7.25 5.72
C ILE A 240 19.09 -6.04 4.91
N THR A 241 18.24 -6.30 3.92
CA THR A 241 17.41 -5.28 3.27
C THR A 241 15.94 -5.69 3.35
N ILE A 242 15.08 -4.74 3.71
CA ILE A 242 13.63 -4.89 3.75
C ILE A 242 13.08 -3.79 2.83
N SER A 243 12.57 -4.16 1.66
CA SER A 243 12.19 -3.19 0.62
C SER A 243 10.87 -3.47 -0.08
N ASN A 244 10.24 -2.42 -0.60
CA ASN A 244 9.02 -2.55 -1.42
C ASN A 244 7.86 -3.32 -0.73
N ASN A 245 7.87 -3.49 0.60
CA ASN A 245 6.85 -4.27 1.30
C ASN A 245 5.65 -3.38 1.67
N TYR A 246 4.45 -3.96 1.70
CA TYR A 246 3.26 -3.33 2.24
C TYR A 246 2.95 -3.92 3.62
N PHE A 247 2.96 -3.07 4.63
CA PHE A 247 2.59 -3.41 6.00
C PHE A 247 1.25 -2.76 6.34
N SER A 248 0.30 -3.47 6.94
CA SER A 248 -0.95 -2.88 7.42
C SER A 248 -1.56 -3.67 8.59
N HIS A 249 -2.57 -3.12 9.25
CA HIS A 249 -3.41 -3.81 10.25
C HIS A 249 -2.62 -4.64 11.28
N HIS A 250 -1.73 -3.98 12.02
CA HIS A 250 -0.82 -4.68 12.94
C HIS A 250 -0.30 -3.80 14.08
N ASP A 251 -0.12 -4.38 15.27
CA ASP A 251 0.37 -3.62 16.43
C ASP A 251 1.89 -3.42 16.36
N GLU A 252 2.64 -4.53 16.35
CA GLU A 252 4.07 -4.57 16.59
C GLU A 252 4.82 -4.97 15.30
N VAL A 253 5.06 -4.01 14.40
CA VAL A 253 5.45 -4.29 13.00
C VAL A 253 6.82 -4.97 12.82
N MET A 254 7.90 -4.38 13.33
CA MET A 254 9.27 -4.82 13.02
C MET A 254 10.24 -4.58 14.18
N LEU A 255 10.74 -5.65 14.80
CA LEU A 255 11.76 -5.59 15.85
C LEU A 255 13.15 -5.93 15.31
N LEU A 256 14.09 -5.00 15.46
CA LEU A 256 15.47 -5.16 15.03
C LEU A 256 16.40 -5.13 16.26
N GLY A 257 16.75 -6.33 16.72
CA GLY A 257 17.44 -6.64 17.98
C GLY A 257 16.46 -6.80 19.14
N HIS A 258 16.51 -7.94 19.85
CA HIS A 258 15.47 -8.34 20.83
C HIS A 258 15.68 -7.78 22.24
N SER A 259 16.94 -7.60 22.68
CA SER A 259 17.28 -7.29 24.07
C SER A 259 18.30 -6.17 24.21
N ASP A 260 18.06 -5.28 25.17
CA ASP A 260 18.96 -4.17 25.52
C ASP A 260 20.32 -4.68 26.03
N SER A 261 20.41 -5.92 26.53
CA SER A 261 21.65 -6.55 26.99
C SER A 261 22.38 -7.40 25.94
N HIS A 262 21.77 -7.66 24.78
CA HIS A 262 22.33 -8.56 23.76
C HIS A 262 23.31 -7.83 22.82
N TYR A 263 24.53 -7.60 23.30
CA TYR A 263 25.53 -6.77 22.61
C TYR A 263 26.03 -7.30 21.25
N GLN A 264 25.74 -8.54 20.85
CA GLN A 264 26.09 -9.04 19.52
C GLN A 264 25.30 -8.30 18.41
N ASP A 265 24.11 -7.78 18.72
CA ASP A 265 23.30 -6.95 17.80
C ASP A 265 23.98 -5.60 17.45
N LYS A 266 25.11 -5.22 18.08
CA LYS A 266 25.93 -4.06 17.64
C LYS A 266 26.44 -4.18 16.20
N ASN A 267 26.58 -5.41 15.69
CA ASN A 267 27.01 -5.68 14.32
C ASN A 267 25.84 -5.74 13.34
N MET A 268 24.59 -5.57 13.80
CA MET A 268 23.39 -5.59 12.96
C MET A 268 23.38 -4.38 12.03
N GLN A 269 23.13 -4.64 10.74
CA GLN A 269 23.02 -3.62 9.71
C GLN A 269 21.82 -3.91 8.81
N VAL A 270 20.83 -3.02 8.82
CA VAL A 270 19.56 -3.18 8.09
C VAL A 270 19.24 -1.93 7.27
N THR A 271 18.82 -2.14 6.02
CA THR A 271 18.26 -1.11 5.15
C THR A 271 16.75 -1.32 5.03
N ILE A 272 15.95 -0.31 5.35
CA ILE A 272 14.49 -0.28 5.25
C ILE A 272 14.18 0.77 4.18
N ALA A 273 13.80 0.33 2.97
CA ALA A 273 13.71 1.21 1.80
C ALA A 273 12.44 1.00 0.95
N PHE A 274 11.78 2.08 0.52
CA PHE A 274 10.61 2.03 -0.38
C PHE A 274 9.42 1.19 0.11
N ASN A 275 9.35 0.89 1.41
CA ASN A 275 8.20 0.21 1.98
C ASN A 275 7.04 1.20 2.13
N HIS A 276 5.81 0.67 2.08
CA HIS A 276 4.63 1.42 2.47
C HIS A 276 4.10 0.88 3.81
N PHE A 277 4.24 1.69 4.86
CA PHE A 277 3.63 1.48 6.16
C PHE A 277 2.22 2.08 6.10
N GLY A 278 1.27 1.22 5.75
CA GLY A 278 -0.11 1.56 5.46
C GLY A 278 -0.99 1.75 6.69
N GLU A 279 -2.28 1.51 6.50
CA GLU A 279 -3.29 1.78 7.52
C GLU A 279 -3.25 0.82 8.73
N GLU A 280 -3.83 1.29 9.83
CA GLU A 280 -4.03 0.51 11.06
C GLU A 280 -2.76 -0.04 11.74
N LEU A 281 -1.60 0.58 11.48
CA LEU A 281 -0.34 0.27 12.16
C LEU A 281 -0.18 1.07 13.46
N ASN A 282 0.17 0.40 14.56
CA ASN A 282 0.38 1.10 15.84
C ASN A 282 1.83 1.60 16.01
N GLN A 283 2.82 0.71 15.86
CA GLN A 283 4.20 0.97 16.27
C GLN A 283 5.26 0.06 15.60
N ARG A 284 6.54 0.32 15.92
CA ARG A 284 7.73 -0.47 15.53
C ARG A 284 8.02 -0.50 14.02
N MET A 285 8.16 0.66 13.36
CA MET A 285 8.40 0.76 11.92
C MET A 285 9.72 1.49 11.54
N PRO A 286 10.91 1.05 12.01
CA PRO A 286 11.20 -0.10 12.88
C PRO A 286 11.30 0.26 14.37
N ARG A 287 11.42 -0.76 15.24
CA ARG A 287 11.97 -0.62 16.60
C ARG A 287 13.36 -1.25 16.67
N CYS A 288 14.37 -0.43 16.95
CA CYS A 288 15.79 -0.80 16.83
C CYS A 288 16.53 -0.93 18.16
N ARG A 289 17.58 -1.76 18.20
CA ARG A 289 18.56 -1.84 19.29
C ARG A 289 19.99 -2.00 18.76
N HIS A 290 20.97 -1.39 19.44
CA HIS A 290 22.43 -1.46 19.22
C HIS A 290 22.99 -1.10 17.83
N GLY A 291 22.51 -1.72 16.76
CA GLY A 291 23.10 -1.70 15.42
C GLY A 291 22.89 -0.41 14.61
N TYR A 292 23.08 -0.53 13.29
CA TYR A 292 22.96 0.56 12.33
C TYR A 292 21.77 0.34 11.38
N PHE A 293 20.89 1.34 11.32
CA PHE A 293 19.61 1.26 10.62
C PHE A 293 19.47 2.43 9.66
N HIS A 294 19.31 2.12 8.38
CA HIS A 294 19.07 3.11 7.32
C HIS A 294 17.62 3.02 6.86
N VAL A 295 16.84 4.06 7.13
CA VAL A 295 15.41 4.16 6.83
C VAL A 295 15.23 5.21 5.74
N VAL A 296 14.97 4.79 4.49
CA VAL A 296 15.07 5.68 3.32
C VAL A 296 13.89 5.57 2.36
N ASN A 297 13.30 6.71 1.98
CA ASN A 297 12.20 6.80 1.01
C ASN A 297 11.00 5.85 1.25
N ASN A 298 10.66 5.56 2.50
CA ASN A 298 9.42 4.83 2.87
C ASN A 298 8.24 5.81 3.03
N ASP A 299 7.02 5.35 2.80
CA ASP A 299 5.79 6.13 3.03
C ASP A 299 5.02 5.62 4.25
N TYR A 300 4.78 6.51 5.22
CA TYR A 300 4.14 6.22 6.50
C TYR A 300 2.79 6.90 6.61
N THR A 301 1.76 6.09 6.83
CA THR A 301 0.36 6.50 6.95
C THR A 301 -0.17 6.22 8.34
N HIS A 302 -0.42 7.28 9.13
CA HIS A 302 -1.31 7.22 10.30
C HIS A 302 -0.92 6.22 11.40
N TRP A 303 0.35 6.24 11.85
CA TRP A 303 0.79 5.44 13.00
C TRP A 303 0.06 5.82 14.29
N ARG A 304 -0.32 4.84 15.13
CA ARG A 304 -1.10 5.12 16.36
C ARG A 304 -0.30 5.42 17.63
N ILE A 305 1.02 5.17 17.66
CA ILE A 305 1.85 5.42 18.86
C ILE A 305 3.21 6.04 18.51
N TYR A 306 3.90 5.52 17.50
CA TYR A 306 5.12 6.10 16.89
C TYR A 306 5.47 5.34 15.61
N ALA A 307 6.22 5.95 14.70
CA ALA A 307 6.77 5.25 13.55
C ALA A 307 8.12 4.58 13.90
N ILE A 308 9.14 5.38 14.22
CA ILE A 308 10.52 4.90 14.41
C ILE A 308 10.88 4.91 15.90
N GLY A 309 11.42 3.82 16.43
CA GLY A 309 11.75 3.75 17.86
C GLY A 309 12.96 2.88 18.19
N GLY A 310 13.29 2.82 19.48
CA GLY A 310 14.41 1.98 19.92
C GLY A 310 14.87 2.18 21.36
N SER A 311 15.73 1.27 21.80
CA SER A 311 16.42 1.26 23.10
C SER A 311 17.87 0.75 22.93
N ALA A 312 18.72 0.94 23.94
CA ALA A 312 20.13 0.53 23.90
C ALA A 312 20.95 1.12 22.71
N ASN A 313 20.86 2.44 22.51
CA ASN A 313 21.75 3.21 21.64
C ASN A 313 21.88 2.71 20.17
N PRO A 314 20.78 2.49 19.43
CA PRO A 314 20.86 2.20 18.00
C PRO A 314 21.24 3.46 17.24
N THR A 315 21.98 3.31 16.14
CA THR A 315 22.20 4.38 15.16
C THR A 315 21.12 4.33 14.10
N ILE A 316 20.29 5.37 14.00
CA ILE A 316 19.18 5.45 13.05
C ILE A 316 19.37 6.65 12.13
N PHE A 317 19.42 6.40 10.83
CA PHE A 317 19.45 7.43 9.79
C PHE A 317 18.18 7.37 8.95
N SER A 318 17.29 8.34 9.17
CA SER A 318 16.08 8.59 8.39
C SER A 318 16.39 9.56 7.25
N GLN A 319 16.10 9.20 6.01
CA GLN A 319 16.39 10.04 4.83
C GLN A 319 15.27 10.01 3.78
N GLY A 320 14.73 11.18 3.41
CA GLY A 320 13.75 11.32 2.32
C GLY A 320 12.45 10.51 2.45
N ASN A 321 12.07 10.07 3.66
CA ASN A 321 10.80 9.39 3.93
C ASN A 321 9.64 10.39 3.91
N ARG A 322 8.41 9.89 3.84
CA ARG A 322 7.18 10.67 3.95
C ARG A 322 6.40 10.21 5.18
N PHE A 323 6.10 11.14 6.09
CA PHE A 323 5.43 10.86 7.37
C PHE A 323 4.10 11.61 7.46
N THR A 324 2.98 10.89 7.38
CA THR A 324 1.63 11.46 7.57
C THR A 324 1.06 11.05 8.92
N ALA A 325 1.11 11.96 9.90
CA ALA A 325 0.50 11.74 11.21
C ALA A 325 -1.03 11.73 11.14
N LEU A 326 -1.69 11.07 12.09
CA LEU A 326 -3.14 11.13 12.29
C LEU A 326 -3.60 12.55 12.64
N ASP A 327 -4.87 12.88 12.36
CA ASP A 327 -5.47 14.20 12.70
C ASP A 327 -5.55 14.47 14.21
N SER A 328 -5.49 13.44 15.06
CA SER A 328 -5.44 13.57 16.52
C SER A 328 -4.23 14.40 16.98
N LEU A 329 -4.36 15.03 18.15
CA LEU A 329 -3.31 15.90 18.70
C LEU A 329 -2.17 15.12 19.40
N ASP A 330 -2.42 13.87 19.80
CA ASP A 330 -1.61 13.21 20.83
C ASP A 330 -0.37 12.44 20.30
N ASP A 331 -0.35 12.04 19.01
CA ASP A 331 0.68 11.14 18.45
C ASP A 331 1.39 11.73 17.21
N LYS A 332 1.86 12.98 17.34
CA LYS A 332 2.58 13.69 16.26
C LYS A 332 4.08 13.36 16.15
N GLU A 333 4.72 12.84 17.20
CA GLU A 333 6.14 12.53 17.16
C GLU A 333 6.38 11.22 16.38
N VAL A 334 7.21 11.29 15.34
CA VAL A 334 7.67 10.13 14.55
C VAL A 334 8.53 9.19 15.41
N THR A 335 9.27 9.75 16.36
CA THR A 335 10.34 9.08 17.12
C THR A 335 9.96 8.70 18.55
N LYS A 336 10.23 7.46 18.99
CA LYS A 336 10.06 7.06 20.41
C LYS A 336 11.29 6.36 20.99
N ARG A 337 11.94 6.99 21.96
CA ARG A 337 13.01 6.39 22.77
C ARG A 337 12.41 5.56 23.90
N MET A 338 12.99 4.39 24.16
CA MET A 338 12.56 3.47 25.22
C MET A 338 13.71 3.22 26.20
N ASN A 339 13.37 2.97 27.47
CA ASN A 339 14.29 2.58 28.54
C ASN A 339 15.45 3.56 28.83
N SER A 340 15.44 4.78 28.29
CA SER A 340 16.45 5.80 28.57
C SER A 340 16.21 6.46 29.92
N GLN A 341 17.16 6.37 30.85
CA GLN A 341 17.13 7.18 32.07
C GLN A 341 17.61 8.61 31.75
N GLY A 342 16.88 9.61 32.26
CA GLY A 342 17.24 11.03 32.11
C GLY A 342 17.52 11.46 30.67
N ASN A 343 18.75 11.91 30.42
CA ASN A 343 19.18 12.54 29.17
C ASN A 343 20.10 11.65 28.30
N ASP A 344 20.33 10.38 28.68
CA ASP A 344 21.35 9.53 28.06
C ASP A 344 21.12 9.31 26.56
N TRP A 345 19.85 9.27 26.14
CA TRP A 345 19.44 9.17 24.74
C TRP A 345 19.93 10.32 23.85
N LYS A 346 20.29 11.48 24.42
CA LYS A 346 20.85 12.60 23.65
C LYS A 346 22.20 12.26 23.01
N SER A 347 22.88 11.22 23.50
CA SER A 347 24.09 10.67 22.89
C SER A 347 23.80 9.75 21.68
N TRP A 348 22.59 9.21 21.55
CA TRP A 348 22.23 8.24 20.51
C TRP A 348 22.10 8.94 19.15
N ASN A 349 22.75 8.43 18.12
CA ASN A 349 22.80 9.05 16.79
C ASN A 349 21.51 8.77 16.01
N TRP A 350 20.49 9.61 16.19
CA TRP A 350 19.21 9.53 15.47
C TRP A 350 19.07 10.78 14.61
N ARG A 351 19.02 10.59 13.30
CA ARG A 351 19.08 11.67 12.31
C ARG A 351 17.91 11.57 11.34
N SER A 352 17.44 12.74 10.91
CA SER A 352 16.44 12.93 9.86
C SER A 352 16.99 13.93 8.85
N GLU A 353 16.93 13.61 7.57
CA GLU A 353 17.49 14.43 6.49
C GLU A 353 16.59 14.36 5.24
N GLY A 354 16.00 15.50 4.85
CA GLY A 354 15.13 15.57 3.68
C GLY A 354 13.79 14.84 3.81
N ASP A 355 13.42 14.35 5.00
CA ASP A 355 12.10 13.75 5.25
C ASP A 355 10.97 14.78 5.13
N LEU A 356 9.82 14.38 4.59
CA LEU A 356 8.60 15.20 4.51
C LEU A 356 7.65 14.87 5.67
N MET A 357 7.42 15.87 6.52
CA MET A 357 6.49 15.80 7.64
C MET A 357 5.14 16.40 7.25
N ILE A 358 4.05 15.64 7.42
CA ILE A 358 2.69 16.02 7.07
C ILE A 358 1.79 15.94 8.31
N ASN A 359 0.78 16.80 8.37
CA ASN A 359 -0.22 16.85 9.45
C ASN A 359 0.37 17.07 10.86
N GLY A 360 1.38 17.93 10.95
CA GLY A 360 2.05 18.25 12.22
C GLY A 360 3.03 17.18 12.72
N ALA A 361 3.32 16.15 11.92
CA ALA A 361 4.38 15.19 12.22
C ALA A 361 5.72 15.91 12.51
N TYR A 362 6.55 15.33 13.39
CA TYR A 362 7.93 15.80 13.58
C TYR A 362 8.86 14.70 14.06
N PHE A 363 10.15 14.84 13.77
CA PHE A 363 11.21 13.94 14.20
C PHE A 363 12.13 14.69 15.16
N THR A 364 12.36 14.13 16.36
CA THR A 364 13.32 14.69 17.31
C THR A 364 14.70 14.07 17.06
N PRO A 365 15.73 14.80 16.60
CA PRO A 365 17.07 14.24 16.38
C PRO A 365 17.91 14.18 17.66
N SER A 366 18.97 13.37 17.65
CA SER A 366 19.94 13.26 18.76
C SER A 366 21.33 12.82 18.29
N GLY A 367 22.33 12.91 19.17
CA GLY A 367 23.73 12.56 18.89
C GLY A 367 24.57 13.73 18.40
N SER A 368 25.90 13.59 18.48
CA SER A 368 26.83 14.58 17.95
C SER A 368 26.90 14.50 16.41
N ARG A 369 27.10 15.66 15.76
CA ARG A 369 27.17 15.75 14.30
C ARG A 369 28.40 15.08 13.67
N SER A 370 29.34 14.55 14.48
CA SER A 370 30.65 14.07 14.04
C SER A 370 30.99 12.62 14.45
N SER A 371 30.91 11.73 13.49
CA SER A 371 32.00 10.78 13.22
C SER A 371 32.18 10.74 11.70
N SER A 372 33.38 11.05 11.22
CA SER A 372 33.72 11.07 9.79
C SER A 372 33.56 9.71 9.11
N THR A 373 33.48 8.63 9.89
CA THR A 373 33.22 7.26 9.43
C THR A 373 31.75 7.08 9.04
N TYR A 374 30.82 7.56 9.88
CA TYR A 374 29.38 7.44 9.62
C TYR A 374 28.81 8.60 8.79
N SER A 375 29.43 9.80 8.81
CA SER A 375 28.99 10.91 7.95
C SER A 375 29.41 10.77 6.49
N LYS A 376 30.19 9.72 6.14
CA LYS A 376 30.37 9.28 4.75
C LYS A 376 29.27 8.32 4.27
N ALA A 377 28.38 7.88 5.16
CA ALA A 377 27.25 7.00 4.85
C ALA A 377 26.00 7.77 4.35
N SER A 378 26.20 8.85 3.58
CA SER A 378 25.16 9.49 2.75
C SER A 378 25.55 9.37 1.27
N SER A 379 24.71 8.70 0.47
CA SER A 379 24.92 8.33 -0.95
C SER A 379 23.90 7.31 -1.52
N LEU A 380 22.96 6.77 -0.72
CA LEU A 380 21.59 6.90 -1.21
C LEU A 380 21.38 8.40 -1.29
N GLY A 381 21.41 8.94 -2.51
CA GLY A 381 20.79 10.23 -2.75
C GLY A 381 19.31 9.97 -2.60
N ALA A 382 18.79 10.07 -1.35
CA ALA A 382 17.39 9.85 -1.09
C ALA A 382 16.58 10.68 -2.08
N ARG A 383 15.67 10.03 -2.79
CA ARG A 383 14.80 10.72 -3.74
C ARG A 383 14.03 11.81 -2.98
N PRO A 384 13.70 12.95 -3.60
CA PRO A 384 12.85 13.94 -2.97
C PRO A 384 11.60 13.27 -2.39
N PRO A 385 11.21 13.56 -1.14
CA PRO A 385 10.12 12.85 -0.47
C PRO A 385 8.76 13.08 -1.15
N SER A 386 8.64 14.07 -2.03
CA SER A 386 7.51 14.27 -2.94
C SER A 386 7.33 13.14 -3.96
N LEU A 387 8.38 12.37 -4.26
CA LEU A 387 8.32 11.20 -5.14
C LEU A 387 7.98 9.91 -4.39
N VAL A 388 8.06 9.88 -3.05
CA VAL A 388 7.82 8.67 -2.26
C VAL A 388 6.50 7.98 -2.61
N PRO A 389 5.34 8.67 -2.73
CA PRO A 389 4.09 8.03 -3.14
C PRO A 389 4.13 7.32 -4.50
N ILE A 390 5.02 7.74 -5.42
CA ILE A 390 5.23 7.07 -6.72
C ILE A 390 6.18 5.88 -6.54
N LEU A 391 7.27 6.05 -5.79
CA LEU A 391 8.27 5.02 -5.52
C LEU A 391 7.71 3.81 -4.76
N THR A 392 6.70 4.05 -3.91
CA THR A 392 6.04 3.03 -3.08
C THR A 392 4.64 2.64 -3.59
N ASN A 393 4.19 3.15 -4.74
CA ASN A 393 2.86 2.88 -5.33
C ASN A 393 2.61 1.39 -5.65
N HIS A 394 3.68 0.59 -5.68
CA HIS A 394 3.64 -0.85 -5.95
C HIS A 394 4.21 -1.68 -4.81
N ALA A 395 4.28 -1.10 -3.60
CA ALA A 395 4.67 -1.85 -2.42
C ALA A 395 3.68 -3.00 -2.14
N GLY A 396 4.19 -4.13 -1.65
CA GLY A 396 3.44 -5.36 -1.43
C GLY A 396 3.63 -6.40 -2.54
N ALA A 397 2.93 -7.53 -2.38
CA ALA A 397 2.91 -8.66 -3.30
C ALA A 397 2.46 -8.24 -4.70
N LEU A 398 3.32 -8.47 -5.69
CA LEU A 398 3.05 -8.07 -7.08
C LEU A 398 2.17 -9.09 -7.79
N ASN A 399 1.09 -8.61 -8.41
CA ASN A 399 0.26 -9.39 -9.34
C ASN A 399 0.97 -9.57 -10.70
N CYS A 400 2.09 -10.30 -10.69
CA CYS A 400 2.93 -10.60 -11.85
C CYS A 400 2.36 -11.77 -12.67
N LYS A 401 1.06 -11.76 -12.98
CA LYS A 401 0.47 -12.79 -13.83
C LYS A 401 0.89 -12.56 -15.28
N SER A 402 1.51 -13.58 -15.88
CA SER A 402 1.67 -13.66 -17.33
C SER A 402 0.26 -13.72 -17.94
N THR A 403 -0.30 -12.56 -18.28
CA THR A 403 -1.64 -12.49 -18.84
C THR A 403 -1.59 -13.23 -20.16
N SER A 404 -2.24 -14.40 -20.24
CA SER A 404 -2.47 -15.04 -21.53
C SER A 404 -3.20 -14.01 -22.39
N SER A 405 -2.48 -13.46 -23.37
CA SER A 405 -2.84 -12.19 -23.98
C SER A 405 -4.26 -12.24 -24.56
N HIS A 406 -4.63 -13.40 -25.10
CA HIS A 406 -5.94 -13.75 -25.63
C HIS A 406 -7.14 -13.44 -24.72
N ALA A 407 -7.07 -13.69 -23.41
CA ALA A 407 -8.22 -13.49 -22.51
C ALA A 407 -8.51 -11.99 -22.31
N ASN A 408 -7.49 -11.21 -21.94
CA ASN A 408 -7.60 -9.76 -21.74
C ASN A 408 -7.82 -9.02 -23.07
N ILE A 409 -7.18 -9.45 -24.17
CA ILE A 409 -7.46 -8.91 -25.53
C ILE A 409 -8.93 -9.12 -25.89
N THR A 410 -9.50 -10.30 -25.62
CA THR A 410 -10.91 -10.57 -25.94
C THR A 410 -11.86 -9.74 -25.08
N ALA A 411 -11.60 -9.62 -23.78
CA ALA A 411 -12.37 -8.78 -22.87
C ALA A 411 -12.32 -7.29 -23.26
N ASN A 412 -11.12 -6.77 -23.54
CA ASN A 412 -10.90 -5.38 -23.94
C ASN A 412 -11.53 -5.06 -25.31
N ILE A 413 -11.45 -5.95 -26.29
CA ILE A 413 -12.13 -5.74 -27.58
C ILE A 413 -13.65 -5.81 -27.42
N ASN A 414 -14.17 -6.65 -26.50
CA ASN A 414 -15.61 -6.79 -26.27
C ASN A 414 -16.19 -5.68 -25.37
N SER A 415 -15.37 -4.89 -24.66
CA SER A 415 -15.84 -3.73 -23.88
C SER A 415 -16.11 -2.49 -24.75
N ILE A 416 -15.57 -2.45 -25.98
CA ILE A 416 -15.95 -1.43 -26.96
C ILE A 416 -17.42 -1.66 -27.33
N PRO A 417 -18.33 -0.69 -27.08
CA PRO A 417 -19.73 -0.85 -27.45
C PRO A 417 -19.88 -0.98 -28.98
N MET A 418 -20.96 -1.61 -29.45
CA MET A 418 -21.31 -1.55 -30.88
C MET A 418 -21.70 -0.13 -31.28
N LEU A 419 -21.17 0.37 -32.40
CA LEU A 419 -21.54 1.69 -32.94
C LEU A 419 -23.00 1.68 -33.43
N ASN A 420 -23.75 2.72 -33.06
CA ASN A 420 -25.12 2.96 -33.50
C ASN A 420 -25.33 4.46 -33.80
N GLY A 421 -26.52 4.81 -34.33
CA GLY A 421 -26.90 6.16 -34.76
C GLY A 421 -26.76 7.30 -33.73
N SER A 422 -26.51 7.00 -32.45
CA SER A 422 -26.52 7.98 -31.35
C SER A 422 -25.26 7.99 -30.48
N ASN A 423 -24.48 6.90 -30.44
CA ASN A 423 -23.44 6.69 -29.44
C ASN A 423 -22.00 7.00 -29.91
N PHE A 424 -21.80 7.55 -31.11
CA PHE A 424 -20.46 7.74 -31.73
C PHE A 424 -19.40 8.38 -30.81
N LYS A 425 -19.76 9.40 -30.01
CA LYS A 425 -18.81 10.02 -29.08
C LYS A 425 -18.29 9.03 -28.03
N LEU A 426 -19.21 8.35 -27.34
CA LEU A 426 -18.90 7.33 -26.33
C LEU A 426 -18.15 6.14 -26.96
N TRP A 427 -18.55 5.74 -28.16
CA TRP A 427 -17.90 4.68 -28.94
C TRP A 427 -16.43 5.02 -29.22
N ARG A 428 -16.15 6.22 -29.74
CA ARG A 428 -14.80 6.70 -30.05
C ARG A 428 -13.94 6.81 -28.80
N GLU A 429 -14.49 7.35 -27.71
CA GLU A 429 -13.78 7.46 -26.42
C GLU A 429 -13.35 6.09 -25.91
N ASN A 430 -14.26 5.10 -25.87
CA ASN A 430 -13.93 3.74 -25.44
C ASN A 430 -12.96 3.03 -26.41
N LEU A 431 -13.14 3.19 -27.72
CA LEU A 431 -12.23 2.64 -28.74
C LEU A 431 -10.80 3.15 -28.53
N LEU A 432 -10.59 4.45 -28.34
CA LEU A 432 -9.27 5.02 -28.17
C LEU A 432 -8.62 4.60 -26.84
N ILE A 433 -9.40 4.52 -25.75
CA ILE A 433 -8.93 3.97 -24.47
C ILE A 433 -8.46 2.52 -24.63
N VAL A 434 -9.27 1.66 -25.26
CA VAL A 434 -8.92 0.25 -25.49
C VAL A 434 -7.69 0.10 -26.37
N LEU A 435 -7.59 0.86 -27.48
CA LEU A 435 -6.41 0.82 -28.34
C LEU A 435 -5.15 1.31 -27.63
N GLY A 436 -5.26 2.31 -26.74
CA GLY A 436 -4.14 2.79 -25.92
C GLY A 436 -3.70 1.77 -24.86
N VAL A 437 -4.64 1.19 -24.11
CA VAL A 437 -4.36 0.13 -23.11
C VAL A 437 -3.76 -1.14 -23.73
N MET A 438 -3.97 -1.37 -25.02
CA MET A 438 -3.41 -2.49 -25.77
C MET A 438 -2.09 -2.16 -26.51
N ASP A 439 -1.53 -0.95 -26.36
CA ASP A 439 -0.38 -0.44 -27.13
C ASP A 439 -0.54 -0.56 -28.66
N LEU A 440 -1.78 -0.40 -29.15
CA LEU A 440 -2.13 -0.50 -30.57
C LEU A 440 -2.39 0.85 -31.23
N ASP A 441 -2.36 1.97 -30.50
CA ASP A 441 -2.81 3.28 -30.99
C ASP A 441 -1.80 4.07 -31.87
N LEU A 442 -0.59 3.53 -32.07
CA LEU A 442 0.53 4.19 -32.77
C LEU A 442 0.14 4.78 -34.14
N ALA A 443 -0.57 4.02 -34.97
CA ALA A 443 -1.02 4.42 -36.31
C ALA A 443 -2.24 5.38 -36.32
N ILE A 444 -2.84 5.65 -35.15
CA ILE A 444 -3.81 6.73 -34.96
C ILE A 444 -3.07 8.03 -34.57
N ARG A 445 -2.04 7.93 -33.71
CA ARG A 445 -1.26 9.07 -33.23
C ARG A 445 -0.24 9.61 -34.25
N THR A 446 0.44 8.72 -34.98
CA THR A 446 1.57 9.07 -35.85
C THR A 446 1.26 8.80 -37.32
N ASP A 447 1.80 9.65 -38.19
CA ASP A 447 1.71 9.44 -39.63
C ASP A 447 2.59 8.28 -40.10
N SER A 448 2.28 7.75 -41.29
CA SER A 448 2.93 6.55 -41.84
C SER A 448 4.43 6.80 -42.10
N PRO A 449 5.33 5.92 -41.62
CA PRO A 449 6.77 6.01 -41.90
C PRO A 449 7.08 6.00 -43.40
N SER A 450 8.23 6.59 -43.76
CA SER A 450 8.73 6.60 -45.13
C SER A 450 9.00 5.17 -45.63
N PRO A 451 8.70 4.83 -46.91
CA PRO A 451 8.96 3.50 -47.47
C PRO A 451 10.41 3.04 -47.26
N LEU A 452 10.59 1.77 -46.88
CA LEU A 452 11.93 1.19 -46.71
C LEU A 452 12.67 1.12 -48.05
N THR A 453 13.98 1.34 -47.98
CA THR A 453 14.92 1.25 -49.11
C THR A 453 16.01 0.22 -48.79
N ALA A 454 16.87 -0.11 -49.76
CA ALA A 454 17.95 -1.06 -49.56
C ALA A 454 18.98 -0.62 -48.48
N ASP A 455 19.06 0.69 -48.21
CA ASP A 455 19.98 1.29 -47.23
C ASP A 455 19.31 1.57 -45.87
N SER A 456 18.03 1.20 -45.69
CA SER A 456 17.29 1.48 -44.46
C SER A 456 17.85 0.75 -43.25
N THR A 457 17.94 1.47 -42.13
CA THR A 457 18.52 0.96 -40.88
C THR A 457 17.61 -0.04 -40.16
N SER A 458 18.19 -0.91 -39.34
CA SER A 458 17.44 -1.86 -38.51
C SER A 458 16.41 -1.20 -37.57
N ASN A 459 16.64 0.05 -37.16
CA ASN A 459 15.66 0.81 -36.37
C ASN A 459 14.45 1.23 -37.23
N GLU A 460 14.68 1.78 -38.44
CA GLU A 460 13.59 2.17 -39.36
C GLU A 460 12.74 0.98 -39.80
N MET A 461 13.36 -0.18 -40.04
CA MET A 461 12.64 -1.44 -40.33
C MET A 461 11.71 -1.83 -39.18
N ARG A 462 12.20 -1.77 -37.93
CA ARG A 462 11.41 -2.11 -36.74
C ARG A 462 10.27 -1.12 -36.49
N ASP A 463 10.50 0.17 -36.76
CA ASP A 463 9.49 1.20 -36.55
C ASP A 463 8.39 1.16 -37.63
N MET A 464 8.73 0.78 -38.87
CA MET A 464 7.74 0.44 -39.89
C MET A 464 6.90 -0.78 -39.48
N GLU A 465 7.54 -1.89 -39.09
CA GLU A 465 6.83 -3.12 -38.68
C GLU A 465 5.85 -2.85 -37.52
N ARG A 466 6.27 -2.05 -36.52
CA ARG A 466 5.42 -1.61 -35.40
C ARG A 466 4.23 -0.78 -35.87
N TRP A 467 4.45 0.17 -36.78
CA TRP A 467 3.40 1.02 -37.31
C TRP A 467 2.39 0.23 -38.15
N GLU A 468 2.86 -0.67 -39.04
CA GLU A 468 1.99 -1.55 -39.83
C GLU A 468 1.16 -2.49 -38.97
N ARG A 469 1.77 -3.07 -37.92
CA ARG A 469 1.08 -3.92 -36.94
C ARG A 469 -0.05 -3.16 -36.25
N SER A 470 0.23 -1.95 -35.74
CA SER A 470 -0.78 -1.07 -35.14
C SER A 470 -1.89 -0.74 -36.14
N ASN A 471 -1.53 -0.27 -37.34
CA ASN A 471 -2.46 0.11 -38.40
C ASN A 471 -3.45 -1.01 -38.74
N ARG A 472 -2.94 -2.23 -38.98
CA ARG A 472 -3.75 -3.41 -39.29
C ARG A 472 -4.70 -3.77 -38.15
N MET A 473 -4.21 -3.78 -36.91
CA MET A 473 -5.02 -4.17 -35.75
C MET A 473 -6.11 -3.14 -35.43
N CYS A 474 -5.82 -1.84 -35.53
CA CYS A 474 -6.83 -0.78 -35.38
C CYS A 474 -7.99 -0.96 -36.38
N ILE A 475 -7.70 -1.22 -37.65
CA ILE A 475 -8.74 -1.44 -38.68
C ILE A 475 -9.59 -2.67 -38.35
N MET A 476 -8.98 -3.77 -37.91
CA MET A 476 -9.72 -4.98 -37.54
C MET A 476 -10.64 -4.76 -36.33
N ILE A 477 -10.15 -4.07 -35.28
CA ILE A 477 -10.93 -3.76 -34.07
C ILE A 477 -12.08 -2.79 -34.40
N MET A 478 -11.81 -1.73 -35.14
CA MET A 478 -12.85 -0.78 -35.59
C MET A 478 -13.91 -1.48 -36.45
N LYS A 479 -13.51 -2.30 -37.43
CA LYS A 479 -14.47 -3.05 -38.25
C LYS A 479 -15.34 -3.98 -37.39
N LYS A 480 -14.78 -4.69 -36.40
CA LYS A 480 -15.56 -5.53 -35.46
C LYS A 480 -16.60 -4.71 -34.66
N ALA A 481 -16.23 -3.53 -34.18
CA ALA A 481 -17.11 -2.68 -33.34
C ALA A 481 -18.13 -1.83 -34.14
N ILE A 482 -18.08 -1.85 -35.48
CA ILE A 482 -19.00 -1.12 -36.36
C ILE A 482 -19.87 -2.13 -37.13
N PRO A 483 -21.21 -2.11 -36.97
CA PRO A 483 -22.11 -2.92 -37.78
C PRO A 483 -21.99 -2.61 -39.28
N GLU A 484 -22.13 -3.61 -40.13
CA GLU A 484 -21.92 -3.50 -41.58
C GLU A 484 -22.77 -2.41 -42.25
N ALA A 485 -24.01 -2.22 -41.79
CA ALA A 485 -24.90 -1.14 -42.23
C ALA A 485 -24.31 0.28 -42.07
N PHE A 486 -23.38 0.49 -41.13
CA PHE A 486 -22.67 1.76 -40.92
C PHE A 486 -21.30 1.83 -41.63
N ARG A 487 -20.83 0.74 -42.24
CA ARG A 487 -19.55 0.69 -42.98
C ARG A 487 -19.68 1.22 -44.41
N GLY A 488 -20.78 0.89 -45.10
CA GLY A 488 -21.03 1.28 -46.49
C GLY A 488 -20.02 0.72 -47.51
N THR A 489 -20.23 1.04 -48.79
CA THR A 489 -19.43 0.54 -49.94
C THR A 489 -18.01 1.11 -50.07
N ILE A 490 -17.57 1.95 -49.13
CA ILE A 490 -16.28 2.67 -49.20
C ILE A 490 -15.25 2.08 -48.19
N SER A 491 -15.70 1.22 -47.26
CA SER A 491 -14.89 0.61 -46.19
C SER A 491 -13.79 -0.37 -46.67
N GLU A 492 -13.76 -0.72 -47.95
CA GLU A 492 -12.81 -1.69 -48.52
C GLU A 492 -11.51 -1.06 -49.02
N ASN A 493 -11.53 0.21 -49.45
CA ASN A 493 -10.40 0.87 -50.10
C ASN A 493 -9.50 1.70 -49.16
N ILE A 494 -9.87 1.87 -47.89
CA ILE A 494 -9.09 2.64 -46.92
C ILE A 494 -8.08 1.73 -46.21
N THR A 495 -6.80 1.95 -46.46
CA THR A 495 -5.68 1.14 -45.92
C THR A 495 -5.08 1.68 -44.62
N LYS A 496 -5.44 2.92 -44.22
CA LYS A 496 -4.92 3.59 -43.00
C LYS A 496 -5.99 3.74 -41.92
N ALA A 497 -5.66 3.37 -40.68
CA ALA A 497 -6.56 3.40 -39.54
C ALA A 497 -7.03 4.82 -39.19
N LYS A 498 -6.12 5.80 -39.25
CA LYS A 498 -6.39 7.22 -39.01
C LYS A 498 -7.43 7.78 -39.99
N ASP A 499 -7.28 7.46 -41.28
CA ASP A 499 -8.20 7.88 -42.34
C ASP A 499 -9.57 7.17 -42.22
N PHE A 500 -9.56 5.89 -41.81
CA PHE A 500 -10.76 5.10 -41.59
C PHE A 500 -11.62 5.70 -40.46
N LEU A 501 -10.99 6.04 -39.32
CA LEU A 501 -11.69 6.67 -38.19
C LEU A 501 -12.28 8.03 -38.59
N ALA A 502 -11.55 8.82 -39.38
CA ALA A 502 -11.98 10.13 -39.86
C ALA A 502 -13.18 10.06 -40.84
N ASP A 503 -13.33 9.02 -41.65
CA ASP A 503 -14.52 8.86 -42.50
C ASP A 503 -15.77 8.51 -41.69
N ILE A 504 -15.62 7.64 -40.68
CA ILE A 504 -16.72 7.33 -39.76
C ILE A 504 -17.14 8.60 -39.01
N GLU A 505 -16.19 9.40 -38.51
CA GLU A 505 -16.49 10.66 -37.79
C GLU A 505 -17.37 11.62 -38.62
N LYS A 506 -17.10 11.77 -39.92
CA LYS A 506 -17.91 12.62 -40.83
C LYS A 506 -19.39 12.20 -40.91
N ARG A 507 -19.70 10.92 -40.71
CA ARG A 507 -21.07 10.37 -40.80
C ARG A 507 -21.89 10.57 -39.53
N PHE A 508 -21.21 10.83 -38.40
CA PHE A 508 -21.82 11.02 -37.09
C PHE A 508 -21.67 12.46 -36.56
N VAL A 509 -21.32 13.41 -37.42
CA VAL A 509 -21.42 14.85 -37.13
C VAL A 509 -22.88 15.18 -36.80
N LYS A 510 -23.17 15.36 -35.51
CA LYS A 510 -24.52 15.65 -35.05
C LYS A 510 -25.03 16.97 -35.61
N ASN A 511 -26.32 17.02 -35.91
CA ASN A 511 -27.02 18.28 -36.12
C ASN A 511 -27.09 19.04 -34.79
N GLU A 512 -26.35 20.15 -34.67
CA GLU A 512 -26.30 20.98 -33.45
C GLU A 512 -27.70 21.33 -32.91
N LYS A 513 -28.70 21.46 -33.79
CA LYS A 513 -30.09 21.77 -33.43
C LYS A 513 -30.77 20.67 -32.61
N SER A 514 -30.47 19.39 -32.82
CA SER A 514 -31.08 18.31 -32.04
C SER A 514 -30.43 18.16 -30.66
N GLU A 515 -29.14 18.46 -30.55
CA GLU A 515 -28.45 18.48 -29.25
C GLU A 515 -28.93 19.66 -28.39
N ILE A 516 -29.10 20.86 -28.98
CA ILE A 516 -29.73 22.01 -28.32
C ILE A 516 -31.13 21.64 -27.80
N GLY A 517 -31.99 21.04 -28.63
CA GLY A 517 -33.34 20.65 -28.22
C GLY A 517 -33.36 19.62 -27.07
N THR A 518 -32.42 18.68 -27.08
CA THR A 518 -32.30 17.64 -26.03
C THR A 518 -31.81 18.23 -24.71
N LEU A 519 -30.75 19.05 -24.75
CA LEU A 519 -30.20 19.72 -23.56
C LEU A 519 -31.21 20.71 -22.95
N LEU A 520 -31.97 21.44 -23.77
CA LEU A 520 -33.02 22.35 -23.31
C LEU A 520 -34.18 21.59 -22.65
N THR A 521 -34.60 20.46 -23.23
CA THR A 521 -35.65 19.59 -22.65
C THR A 521 -35.22 19.05 -21.29
N ASN A 522 -33.98 18.58 -21.16
CA ASN A 522 -33.44 18.10 -19.89
C ASN A 522 -33.39 19.22 -18.84
N LEU A 523 -32.84 20.39 -19.19
CA LEU A 523 -32.72 21.52 -18.26
C LEU A 523 -34.08 22.01 -17.73
N ILE A 524 -35.13 22.03 -18.57
CA ILE A 524 -36.48 22.48 -18.16
C ILE A 524 -37.23 21.39 -17.39
N SER A 525 -36.96 20.11 -17.65
CA SER A 525 -37.66 18.98 -16.99
C SER A 525 -37.03 18.54 -15.67
N MET A 526 -35.76 18.88 -15.41
CA MET A 526 -35.09 18.65 -14.13
C MET A 526 -35.88 19.24 -12.96
N LYS A 527 -36.08 18.44 -11.91
CA LYS A 527 -36.70 18.85 -10.64
C LYS A 527 -35.93 18.26 -9.47
N TYR A 528 -35.71 19.06 -8.43
CA TYR A 528 -35.10 18.54 -7.21
C TYR A 528 -36.17 17.81 -6.37
N THR A 529 -35.87 16.57 -5.96
CA THR A 529 -36.81 15.74 -5.21
C THR A 529 -36.83 16.04 -3.71
N GLY A 530 -35.88 16.83 -3.20
CA GLY A 530 -35.68 17.06 -1.77
C GLY A 530 -34.82 15.98 -1.08
N HIS A 531 -34.18 15.10 -1.85
CA HIS A 531 -33.23 14.09 -1.40
C HIS A 531 -31.94 14.19 -2.23
N GLY A 532 -30.78 14.01 -1.58
CA GLY A 532 -29.46 14.28 -2.17
C GLY A 532 -28.92 15.66 -1.78
N ASN A 533 -27.80 16.08 -2.38
CA ASN A 533 -27.15 17.36 -2.09
C ASN A 533 -27.67 18.46 -3.05
N VAL A 534 -28.35 19.48 -2.52
CA VAL A 534 -28.87 20.59 -3.36
C VAL A 534 -27.78 21.34 -4.12
N ARG A 535 -26.53 21.41 -3.62
CA ARG A 535 -25.41 22.04 -4.33
C ARG A 535 -25.04 21.29 -5.60
N GLU A 536 -24.94 19.96 -5.52
CA GLU A 536 -24.62 19.10 -6.67
C GLU A 536 -25.68 19.20 -7.76
N TYR A 537 -26.97 19.20 -7.36
CA TYR A 537 -28.09 19.41 -8.28
C TYR A 537 -28.02 20.75 -9.04
N ILE A 538 -27.70 21.86 -8.34
CA ILE A 538 -27.59 23.17 -8.99
C ILE A 538 -26.36 23.23 -9.91
N MET A 539 -25.24 22.59 -9.53
CA MET A 539 -24.06 22.48 -10.39
C MET A 539 -24.36 21.67 -11.67
N GLU A 540 -25.18 20.62 -11.59
CA GLU A 540 -25.62 19.86 -12.77
C GLU A 540 -26.47 20.70 -13.74
N MET A 541 -27.44 21.47 -13.22
CA MET A 541 -28.21 22.42 -14.05
C MET A 541 -27.30 23.48 -14.71
N SER A 542 -26.33 24.01 -13.96
CA SER A 542 -25.32 24.95 -14.48
C SER A 542 -24.46 24.32 -15.59
N HIS A 543 -24.10 23.05 -15.44
CA HIS A 543 -23.34 22.31 -16.45
C HIS A 543 -24.14 22.15 -17.76
N LEU A 544 -25.44 21.86 -17.69
CA LEU A 544 -26.30 21.84 -18.89
C LEU A 544 -26.42 23.22 -19.55
N ALA A 545 -26.57 24.29 -18.76
CA ALA A 545 -26.60 25.66 -19.27
C ALA A 545 -25.27 26.08 -19.93
N SER A 546 -24.13 25.64 -19.39
CA SER A 546 -22.80 25.89 -19.98
C SER A 546 -22.62 25.18 -21.33
N LYS A 547 -23.16 23.95 -21.48
CA LYS A 547 -23.18 23.21 -22.75
C LYS A 547 -24.05 23.90 -23.80
N LEU A 548 -25.23 24.38 -23.41
CA LEU A 548 -26.10 25.19 -24.30
C LEU A 548 -25.39 26.47 -24.76
N ARG A 549 -24.68 27.16 -23.85
CA ARG A 549 -23.87 28.35 -24.18
C ARG A 549 -22.74 28.03 -25.16
N ALA A 550 -22.07 26.88 -25.04
CA ALA A 550 -21.06 26.42 -26.00
C ALA A 550 -21.66 26.14 -27.39
N LEU A 551 -22.91 25.69 -27.47
CA LEU A 551 -23.69 25.52 -28.70
C LEU A 551 -24.37 26.83 -29.17
N LYS A 552 -23.85 27.99 -28.77
CA LYS A 552 -24.34 29.35 -29.11
C LYS A 552 -25.76 29.68 -28.63
N LEU A 553 -26.40 28.82 -27.82
CA LEU A 553 -27.67 29.12 -27.14
C LEU A 553 -27.38 29.58 -25.70
N GLY A 554 -26.93 30.83 -25.55
CA GLY A 554 -26.63 31.41 -24.24
C GLY A 554 -27.89 31.67 -23.42
N LEU A 555 -27.98 31.02 -22.25
CA LEU A 555 -28.93 31.39 -21.20
C LEU A 555 -28.32 32.48 -20.31
N SER A 556 -29.12 33.47 -19.91
CA SER A 556 -28.73 34.46 -18.89
C SER A 556 -28.67 33.82 -17.51
N GLU A 557 -27.86 34.38 -16.62
CA GLU A 557 -27.72 33.88 -15.25
C GLU A 557 -29.04 34.05 -14.48
N ASP A 558 -29.74 35.17 -14.66
CA ASP A 558 -31.07 35.41 -14.08
C ASP A 558 -32.06 34.30 -14.47
N LEU A 559 -32.07 33.88 -15.74
CA LEU A 559 -32.96 32.82 -16.21
C LEU A 559 -32.60 31.46 -15.57
N LEU A 560 -31.31 31.17 -15.42
CA LEU A 560 -30.85 29.96 -14.74
C LEU A 560 -31.25 29.95 -13.24
N VAL A 561 -31.11 31.08 -12.55
CA VAL A 561 -31.54 31.27 -11.16
C VAL A 561 -33.05 31.04 -11.02
N HIS A 562 -33.86 31.59 -11.93
CA HIS A 562 -35.30 31.36 -11.94
C HIS A 562 -35.66 29.90 -12.26
N LEU A 563 -34.95 29.24 -13.19
CA LEU A 563 -35.14 27.81 -13.51
C LEU A 563 -34.86 26.92 -12.28
N VAL A 564 -33.80 27.20 -11.52
CA VAL A 564 -33.52 26.51 -10.24
C VAL A 564 -34.64 26.79 -9.21
N LEU A 565 -35.08 28.05 -9.06
CA LEU A 565 -36.13 28.40 -8.10
C LEU A 565 -37.46 27.71 -8.41
N ILE A 566 -37.85 27.52 -9.67
CA ILE A 566 -39.07 26.77 -10.02
C ILE A 566 -38.90 25.25 -9.89
N SER A 567 -37.69 24.72 -10.10
CA SER A 567 -37.41 23.27 -10.06
C SER A 567 -37.31 22.69 -8.64
N LEU A 568 -37.05 23.53 -7.64
CA LEU A 568 -37.07 23.17 -6.21
C LEU A 568 -38.47 22.73 -5.75
N PRO A 569 -38.60 21.73 -4.84
CA PRO A 569 -39.88 21.22 -4.38
C PRO A 569 -40.58 22.18 -3.41
N ALA A 570 -41.87 21.93 -3.13
CA ALA A 570 -42.70 22.76 -2.24
C ALA A 570 -42.11 22.94 -0.82
N GLN A 571 -41.22 22.04 -0.39
CA GLN A 571 -40.47 22.17 0.87
C GLN A 571 -39.61 23.45 0.91
N PHE A 572 -39.25 24.06 -0.22
CA PHE A 572 -38.52 25.32 -0.33
C PHE A 572 -39.43 26.55 -0.49
N ASN A 573 -40.75 26.45 -0.31
CA ASN A 573 -41.66 27.58 -0.56
C ASN A 573 -41.36 28.83 0.29
N GLN A 574 -41.00 28.68 1.57
CA GLN A 574 -40.63 29.83 2.42
C GLN A 574 -39.38 30.57 1.90
N PHE A 575 -38.41 29.81 1.37
CA PHE A 575 -37.22 30.33 0.71
C PHE A 575 -37.56 31.05 -0.60
N LYS A 576 -38.43 30.48 -1.45
CA LYS A 576 -38.92 31.14 -2.68
C LYS A 576 -39.65 32.45 -2.38
N VAL A 577 -40.47 32.49 -1.32
CA VAL A 577 -41.14 33.72 -0.86
C VAL A 577 -40.11 34.74 -0.37
N SER A 578 -39.09 34.31 0.39
CA SER A 578 -37.99 35.17 0.83
C SER A 578 -37.25 35.82 -0.34
N TYR A 579 -36.93 35.06 -1.39
CA TYR A 579 -36.33 35.59 -2.62
C TYR A 579 -37.26 36.61 -3.32
N ASN A 580 -38.53 36.23 -3.55
CA ASN A 580 -39.50 37.07 -4.24
C ASN A 580 -39.85 38.39 -3.50
N CYS A 581 -39.54 38.49 -2.20
CA CYS A 581 -39.70 39.72 -1.42
C CYS A 581 -38.47 40.64 -1.46
N GLN A 582 -37.34 40.21 -2.02
CA GLN A 582 -36.15 41.03 -2.21
C GLN A 582 -36.20 41.80 -3.54
N LYS A 583 -35.54 42.96 -3.60
CA LYS A 583 -35.47 43.79 -4.82
C LYS A 583 -34.26 43.46 -5.71
N GLU A 584 -33.29 42.74 -5.17
CA GLU A 584 -32.02 42.41 -5.82
C GLU A 584 -32.04 40.95 -6.26
N THR A 585 -31.54 40.67 -7.46
CA THR A 585 -31.38 39.30 -7.97
C THR A 585 -30.07 38.71 -7.46
N TRP A 586 -30.09 37.43 -7.08
CA TRP A 586 -28.90 36.72 -6.61
C TRP A 586 -28.12 36.13 -7.77
N SER A 587 -26.79 36.11 -7.67
CA SER A 587 -25.94 35.26 -8.51
C SER A 587 -26.20 33.78 -8.21
N LEU A 588 -25.75 32.91 -9.12
CA LEU A 588 -25.90 31.45 -8.92
C LEU A 588 -25.17 30.97 -7.65
N ASN A 589 -24.03 31.59 -7.30
CA ASN A 589 -23.26 31.24 -6.12
C ASN A 589 -23.95 31.62 -4.80
N GLU A 590 -24.59 32.80 -4.76
CA GLU A 590 -25.40 33.23 -3.62
C GLU A 590 -26.65 32.35 -3.47
N LEU A 591 -27.32 32.00 -4.58
CA LEU A 591 -28.42 31.05 -4.58
C LEU A 591 -28.00 29.69 -4.02
N ILE A 592 -26.86 29.14 -4.44
CA ILE A 592 -26.30 27.89 -3.90
C ILE A 592 -26.05 28.02 -2.38
N SER A 593 -25.45 29.12 -1.94
CA SER A 593 -25.15 29.36 -0.52
C SER A 593 -26.42 29.34 0.33
N HIS A 594 -27.43 30.12 -0.06
CA HIS A 594 -28.69 30.21 0.68
C HIS A 594 -29.52 28.91 0.58
N CYS A 595 -29.50 28.20 -0.57
CA CYS A 595 -30.15 26.89 -0.71
C CYS A 595 -29.57 25.84 0.26
N VAL A 596 -28.24 25.78 0.40
CA VAL A 596 -27.56 24.88 1.34
C VAL A 596 -27.90 25.26 2.79
N GLN A 597 -27.89 26.56 3.12
CA GLN A 597 -28.26 27.04 4.46
C GLN A 597 -29.70 26.67 4.85
N GLU A 598 -30.64 26.78 3.91
CA GLU A 598 -32.04 26.41 4.10
C GLU A 598 -32.25 24.88 4.19
N GLU A 599 -31.43 24.09 3.49
CA GLU A 599 -31.42 22.62 3.61
C GLU A 599 -30.95 22.19 5.02
N GLU A 600 -29.84 22.77 5.52
CA GLU A 600 -29.32 22.50 6.86
C GLU A 600 -30.28 22.94 7.97
N ARG A 601 -30.90 24.12 7.85
CA ARG A 601 -31.95 24.57 8.77
C ARG A 601 -33.06 23.52 8.91
N LYS A 602 -33.50 22.94 7.79
CA LYS A 602 -34.57 21.91 7.78
C LYS A 602 -34.14 20.57 8.35
N LYS A 603 -32.86 20.18 8.21
CA LYS A 603 -32.29 19.02 8.93
C LYS A 603 -32.33 19.26 10.44
N HIS A 604 -32.06 20.49 10.89
CA HIS A 604 -32.12 20.88 12.30
C HIS A 604 -33.56 20.87 12.85
N ASP A 605 -34.51 21.51 12.16
CA ASP A 605 -35.93 21.59 12.58
C ASP A 605 -36.60 20.19 12.64
N LYS A 606 -36.27 19.27 11.72
CA LYS A 606 -36.72 17.86 11.76
C LYS A 606 -36.16 17.11 12.98
N THR A 607 -34.90 17.36 13.34
CA THR A 607 -34.27 16.75 14.52
C THR A 607 -34.91 17.26 15.82
N TYR A 608 -35.21 18.56 15.91
CA TYR A 608 -35.84 19.16 17.09
C TYR A 608 -37.28 18.70 17.30
N SER A 609 -38.08 18.61 16.23
CA SER A 609 -39.46 18.12 16.29
C SER A 609 -39.55 16.61 16.60
N ALA A 610 -38.57 15.80 16.17
CA ALA A 610 -38.44 14.41 16.60
C ALA A 610 -38.14 14.29 18.11
N HIS A 611 -37.30 15.16 18.67
CA HIS A 611 -37.04 15.19 20.10
C HIS A 611 -38.27 15.59 20.93
N LEU A 612 -39.07 16.57 20.48
CA LEU A 612 -40.32 16.94 21.16
C LEU A 612 -41.30 15.75 21.24
N ALA A 613 -41.49 15.02 20.13
CA ALA A 613 -42.35 13.84 20.07
C ALA A 613 -41.88 12.67 20.96
N SER A 614 -40.58 12.61 21.28
CA SER A 614 -40.01 11.54 22.11
C SER A 614 -40.30 11.67 23.61
N THR A 615 -40.73 12.85 24.09
CA THR A 615 -40.98 13.11 25.52
C THR A 615 -42.44 12.95 25.98
N SER A 616 -43.40 12.69 25.08
CA SER A 616 -44.82 12.55 25.44
C SER A 616 -45.27 11.09 25.57
N LYS A 617 -44.94 10.42 26.69
CA LYS A 617 -45.64 9.19 27.12
C LYS A 617 -46.05 9.19 28.59
N GLY A 618 -47.32 9.54 28.81
CA GLY A 618 -48.15 8.90 29.83
C GLY A 618 -48.45 9.69 31.11
N LYS A 619 -49.70 10.18 31.22
CA LYS A 619 -50.66 9.71 32.24
C LYS A 619 -52.06 10.28 32.01
N GLY A 620 -53.08 9.43 32.14
CA GLY A 620 -54.47 9.85 32.10
C GLY A 620 -55.00 10.26 33.48
N ILE A 621 -55.81 11.33 33.49
CA ILE A 621 -56.94 11.59 34.40
C ILE A 621 -56.68 11.52 35.92
N LYS A 622 -56.66 12.69 36.58
CA LYS A 622 -57.65 13.04 37.64
C LYS A 622 -57.68 14.55 37.92
N ARG A 623 -58.87 15.06 38.26
CA ARG A 623 -59.17 16.48 38.56
C ARG A 623 -58.56 16.92 39.90
N LYS A 624 -58.04 18.16 39.99
CA LYS A 624 -58.53 19.23 40.90
C LYS A 624 -57.79 20.55 40.69
N SER A 625 -58.28 21.60 41.34
CA SER A 625 -58.08 23.03 41.07
C SER A 625 -57.00 23.73 41.91
N ALA A 626 -56.64 24.93 41.43
CA ALA A 626 -56.34 26.16 42.21
C ALA A 626 -54.87 26.53 42.56
N VAL A 627 -54.47 27.70 42.02
CA VAL A 627 -53.93 28.88 42.74
C VAL A 627 -52.47 28.89 43.27
N ALA A 628 -51.69 29.88 42.77
CA ALA A 628 -50.54 30.57 43.39
C ALA A 628 -49.28 29.75 43.78
N ALA A 629 -48.09 30.31 44.02
CA ALA A 629 -47.36 31.51 43.54
C ALA A 629 -45.89 31.45 44.08
N ILE A 630 -44.92 32.14 43.45
CA ILE A 630 -43.68 32.74 44.05
C ILE A 630 -42.78 31.81 44.94
N THR A 631 -41.47 31.55 44.70
CA THR A 631 -40.31 32.49 44.83
C THR A 631 -38.96 31.79 44.47
N ALA A 632 -38.05 32.49 43.78
CA ALA A 632 -36.57 32.65 43.97
C ALA A 632 -35.63 31.44 44.39
N PRO A 633 -34.30 31.63 44.64
CA PRO A 633 -33.25 31.29 43.66
C PRO A 633 -32.11 30.36 44.18
N PRO A 634 -31.18 29.87 43.32
CA PRO A 634 -30.04 29.06 43.75
C PRO A 634 -28.82 29.89 44.23
N LYS A 635 -28.07 29.35 45.20
CA LYS A 635 -26.77 29.88 45.64
C LYS A 635 -25.60 29.17 44.95
N LYS A 636 -24.50 29.90 44.70
CA LYS A 636 -23.19 29.37 44.32
C LYS A 636 -22.46 28.75 45.52
N HIS A 637 -21.49 27.86 45.26
CA HIS A 637 -20.12 28.03 45.78
C HIS A 637 -19.08 27.16 45.04
N ASP A 638 -17.86 27.68 44.93
CA ASP A 638 -16.69 27.10 44.25
C ASP A 638 -15.88 26.13 45.14
N LYS A 639 -15.05 25.25 44.53
CA LYS A 639 -13.57 25.14 44.72
C LYS A 639 -12.96 23.84 44.14
N ASP A 640 -11.72 23.93 43.63
CA ASP A 640 -10.82 22.81 43.27
C ASP A 640 -10.31 22.02 44.51
N PRO A 641 -9.75 20.80 44.34
CA PRO A 641 -8.27 20.66 44.34
C PRO A 641 -7.69 19.47 43.50
N SER A 642 -6.39 19.16 43.74
CA SER A 642 -5.41 18.38 42.96
C SER A 642 -5.33 16.84 43.15
N GLU A 643 -4.67 16.18 42.17
CA GLU A 643 -3.95 14.87 42.14
C GLU A 643 -4.23 13.74 43.16
N SER A 644 -4.72 12.58 42.68
CA SER A 644 -4.01 11.26 42.64
C SER A 644 -4.94 10.02 42.52
N ASP A 645 -4.51 9.03 41.71
CA ASP A 645 -4.93 7.61 41.60
C ASP A 645 -6.40 7.12 41.75
N ASN A 646 -7.11 7.15 40.60
CA ASN A 646 -7.71 5.98 39.91
C ASN A 646 -8.61 4.96 40.67
N LYS A 647 -9.89 4.80 40.23
CA LYS A 647 -10.59 3.50 39.95
C LYS A 647 -12.07 3.63 39.52
N GLY A 648 -12.35 4.35 38.44
CA GLY A 648 -13.68 4.39 37.81
C GLY A 648 -13.78 3.53 36.55
N CYS A 649 -14.90 2.84 36.33
CA CYS A 649 -15.16 2.18 35.05
C CYS A 649 -15.51 3.21 33.97
N PHE A 650 -14.57 3.51 33.07
CA PHE A 650 -14.72 4.46 31.95
C PHE A 650 -15.90 4.19 30.97
N PHE A 651 -16.69 3.14 31.16
CA PHE A 651 -17.91 2.89 30.37
C PHE A 651 -19.22 3.19 31.12
N CYS A 652 -19.30 2.88 32.42
CA CYS A 652 -20.51 3.08 33.22
C CYS A 652 -20.36 4.06 34.39
N GLY A 653 -19.17 4.63 34.60
CA GLY A 653 -18.85 5.54 35.70
C GLY A 653 -18.71 4.89 37.08
N ALA A 654 -19.18 3.66 37.26
CA ALA A 654 -19.16 2.99 38.56
C ALA A 654 -17.76 2.53 38.97
N GLU A 655 -17.44 2.68 40.25
CA GLU A 655 -16.15 2.31 40.84
C GLU A 655 -16.02 0.79 41.07
N GLY A 656 -14.84 0.36 41.50
CA GLY A 656 -14.56 -1.03 41.89
C GLY A 656 -14.32 -2.01 40.73
N HIS A 657 -14.45 -1.58 39.48
CA HIS A 657 -14.05 -2.36 38.31
C HIS A 657 -13.61 -1.47 37.14
N ILE A 658 -12.83 -2.03 36.22
CA ILE A 658 -12.42 -1.35 34.98
C ILE A 658 -13.22 -1.86 33.77
N LYS A 659 -13.22 -1.09 32.67
CA LYS A 659 -14.03 -1.31 31.46
C LYS A 659 -14.04 -2.77 30.95
N LYS A 660 -12.89 -3.47 30.98
CA LYS A 660 -12.78 -4.89 30.56
C LYS A 660 -13.63 -5.88 31.38
N HIS A 661 -14.01 -5.52 32.61
CA HIS A 661 -14.87 -6.30 33.50
C HIS A 661 -16.29 -5.73 33.65
N CYS A 662 -16.67 -4.73 32.86
CA CYS A 662 -17.96 -4.07 32.99
C CYS A 662 -19.07 -4.85 32.28
N SER A 663 -20.05 -5.35 33.04
CA SER A 663 -21.23 -6.06 32.50
C SER A 663 -22.02 -5.23 31.49
N ASN A 664 -22.19 -3.92 31.73
CA ASN A 664 -22.83 -3.01 30.79
C ASN A 664 -22.04 -2.87 29.46
N TYR A 665 -20.70 -2.89 29.52
CA TYR A 665 -19.85 -2.84 28.33
C TYR A 665 -19.93 -4.13 27.52
N HIS A 666 -19.92 -5.29 28.18
CA HIS A 666 -20.12 -6.59 27.52
C HIS A 666 -21.49 -6.69 26.84
N ALA A 667 -22.57 -6.26 27.51
CA ALA A 667 -23.91 -6.21 26.93
C ALA A 667 -23.99 -5.25 25.72
N TRP A 668 -23.33 -4.09 25.79
CA TRP A 668 -23.22 -3.15 24.67
C TRP A 668 -22.45 -3.74 23.48
N ARG A 669 -21.33 -4.43 23.71
CA ARG A 669 -20.54 -5.10 22.66
C ARG A 669 -21.32 -6.22 21.97
N ALA A 670 -22.03 -7.04 22.73
CA ALA A 670 -22.91 -8.08 22.17
C ALA A 670 -24.01 -7.49 21.26
N LYS A 671 -24.63 -6.37 21.67
CA LYS A 671 -25.64 -5.65 20.87
C LYS A 671 -25.06 -4.94 19.63
N LYS A 672 -23.73 -4.86 19.52
CA LYS A 672 -22.99 -4.29 18.38
C LYS A 672 -22.26 -5.34 17.52
N GLY A 673 -22.42 -6.63 17.82
CA GLY A 673 -21.83 -7.72 17.04
C GLY A 673 -20.32 -7.95 17.25
N HIS A 674 -19.72 -7.37 18.31
CA HIS A 674 -18.29 -7.57 18.59
C HIS A 674 -18.01 -8.89 19.32
N PRO A 675 -16.91 -9.61 19.01
CA PRO A 675 -16.56 -10.87 19.65
C PRO A 675 -16.25 -10.71 21.15
N PRO A 676 -16.59 -11.68 22.02
CA PRO A 676 -16.41 -11.59 23.46
C PRO A 676 -14.93 -11.43 23.86
N LEU A 677 -14.64 -10.68 24.93
CA LEU A 677 -13.27 -10.59 25.45
C LEU A 677 -12.89 -11.90 26.15
N SER A 678 -11.63 -12.33 26.00
CA SER A 678 -11.09 -13.48 26.71
C SER A 678 -11.15 -13.27 28.23
N LYS A 679 -11.56 -14.31 28.96
CA LYS A 679 -11.48 -14.34 30.42
C LYS A 679 -10.07 -14.75 30.82
N ALA A 680 -9.28 -13.81 31.32
CA ALA A 680 -8.08 -14.16 32.09
C ALA A 680 -8.50 -14.93 33.36
N LYS A 681 -7.72 -15.96 33.69
CA LYS A 681 -7.71 -16.58 35.02
C LYS A 681 -6.83 -15.75 35.96
#